data_AF-A0AAJ2Y3W1-F1
#
_entry.id   AF-A0AAJ2Y3W1-F1
#
_cell.length_a   1.000
_cell.length_b   1.000
_cell.length_c   1.000
_cell.angle_alpha   90.00
_cell.angle_beta   90.00
_cell.angle_gamma   90.00
#
_symmetry.space_group_name_H-M   'P 1'
#
loop_
_entity.id
_entity.type
_entity.pdbx_description
1 polymer ?
#
loop_
_entity_poly.entity_id
_entity_poly.type
_entity_poly.pdbx_seq_one_letter_code
_entity_poly.pdbx_strand_id
1 'polypeptide(L)'
;MSSKRIIGSAEILGNLAIGQRYAMRTFNGTSPNANTGIVQYPIYKRSEVQSILDMLPISRIGEMDYLPLNVSGSYEGATPMSSDQVVQPTIIEDDGTAVVLRSGTNGSTKGFYYSFIREIRNITMISQESVISTNSMYKPSIMSSTENIKYFIGSNGYEMLGCLSTEDNYIFTITNGTFNEISHIHAKVPSTSFGNDMPIYTHIVGTKVYIWCKDKSVSNLGLALSIYTVELSDVKASSMASLTKVTGLSGQTVRNTSYSASNNIRVFDKLYSVGTSSDSLFEVTSPVSRVEFSDYTDFNIQANVSPDLSKIRVTLYPTHRMVTPLYISTVYGTGISFVYNINSKSMSLDGSARAPATVSYNNGFQVSNPFEIDMVNFTGTTAAGVLGNAGGLCQTKDGLVFASKFRWSSTEFYGLQRYKVSGTPFDSWVASTRSASNVINANVLPVFGSAVGANLLGVRFIDNRKILLACSGTYDDVTYNYNNTVFSEIGSQPTYQYNSVQHNTTLNGFAPQSNRKQIGDDFTYTAMISLVDTDGSVRCYGTSFIEGVYKTSGGLLNPDTLEFDETYTIEPTVLESLKQDIFANIGNSGIVGTLSGQIVLYYVPDNTFSKSIAVVSAYNLNNNQGYAIYAEVDVVLSGTNITSATLVSTRYETLSSVTGIITEAYMKRCTGLTVAKYSGFGYIGVDAVHQFSQPGNAQFKMMIAKTVDGVITSNRFLSSSYIQLGAAYQHGVIPGVGFGYYNFQDSDYQTKSVFSVFGTTSAEMDGLISGNGSVKEKIVVVSQDVAQGFSVYFTREVPVFLGGIFDRLPIQSVDLSTVKSNPANTTFYLYIQMNRNTKKASYVISTETIDESLTSTYIGKIVTGTSGINSIDTEKVTRFLTYRPSTTKRGSAIPASTGVPSGPGTRWK
;
A
#
# COMPACT_ATOMS: atom_id res chain seq x y z
N MET A 1 15.08 -16.36 -68.08
CA MET A 1 14.36 -15.12 -68.44
C MET A 1 13.25 -14.88 -67.43
N SER A 2 13.36 -13.88 -66.54
CA SER A 2 12.29 -13.50 -65.63
C SER A 2 11.38 -12.47 -66.31
N SER A 3 10.13 -12.81 -66.62
CA SER A 3 9.18 -11.85 -67.19
C SER A 3 8.77 -10.83 -66.12
N LYS A 4 9.12 -9.55 -66.30
CA LYS A 4 8.53 -8.45 -65.54
C LYS A 4 7.16 -8.14 -66.15
N ARG A 5 6.08 -8.27 -65.38
CA ARG A 5 4.72 -7.86 -65.81
C ARG A 5 4.49 -6.39 -65.46
N ILE A 6 3.93 -5.65 -66.41
CA ILE A 6 3.41 -4.30 -66.20
C ILE A 6 1.93 -4.44 -65.81
N ILE A 7 1.49 -3.73 -64.76
CA ILE A 7 0.08 -3.67 -64.36
C ILE A 7 -0.36 -2.21 -64.55
N GLY A 8 -1.14 -1.95 -65.60
CA GLY A 8 -1.62 -0.62 -66.00
C GLY A 8 -1.91 -0.53 -67.50
N SER A 9 -2.65 0.50 -67.95
CA SER A 9 -2.96 0.74 -69.36
C SER A 9 -1.69 1.08 -70.14
N ALA A 10 -1.43 0.37 -71.23
CA ALA A 10 -0.32 0.62 -72.14
C ALA A 10 -0.88 1.15 -73.46
N GLU A 11 -0.65 2.43 -73.76
CA GLU A 11 -1.12 3.09 -74.98
C GLU A 11 0.08 3.61 -75.79
N ILE A 12 0.15 3.20 -77.06
CA ILE A 12 1.18 3.66 -78.01
C ILE A 12 0.55 4.79 -78.82
N LEU A 13 0.94 6.03 -78.50
CA LEU A 13 0.23 7.23 -78.96
C LEU A 13 0.90 7.95 -80.16
N GLY A 14 1.92 7.38 -80.79
CA GLY A 14 2.53 7.96 -81.99
C GLY A 14 3.56 7.06 -82.69
N ASN A 15 3.47 6.99 -84.03
CA ASN A 15 4.42 6.29 -84.89
C ASN A 15 5.10 7.28 -85.84
N LEU A 16 6.43 7.40 -85.81
CA LEU A 16 7.21 8.02 -86.89
C LEU A 16 7.94 6.93 -87.67
N ALA A 17 7.67 6.83 -88.97
CA ALA A 17 8.36 5.93 -89.88
C ALA A 17 9.32 6.70 -90.78
N ILE A 18 10.58 6.26 -90.86
CA ILE A 18 11.56 6.75 -91.83
C ILE A 18 11.99 5.55 -92.68
N GLY A 19 11.86 5.65 -94.00
CA GLY A 19 12.20 4.57 -94.93
C GLY A 19 11.40 3.28 -94.74
N GLN A 20 10.11 3.39 -94.37
CA GLN A 20 9.21 2.26 -94.07
C GLN A 20 9.67 1.34 -92.91
N ARG A 21 10.54 1.82 -92.02
CA ARG A 21 10.85 1.17 -90.73
C ARG A 21 10.48 2.10 -89.59
N TYR A 22 9.86 1.55 -88.54
CA TYR A 22 9.45 2.31 -87.36
C TYR A 22 10.70 2.80 -86.60
N ALA A 23 10.90 4.12 -86.51
CA ALA A 23 12.11 4.70 -85.94
C ALA A 23 11.96 5.12 -84.46
N MET A 24 10.75 5.47 -83.99
CA MET A 24 10.49 5.77 -82.56
C MET A 24 9.07 5.36 -82.15
N ARG A 25 8.92 4.85 -80.92
CA ARG A 25 7.63 4.55 -80.26
C ARG A 25 7.54 5.34 -78.95
N THR A 26 6.57 6.23 -78.80
CA THR A 26 6.25 6.85 -77.50
C THR A 26 5.27 5.95 -76.75
N PHE A 27 5.61 5.60 -75.51
CA PHE A 27 4.78 4.78 -74.61
C PHE A 27 4.19 5.69 -73.54
N ASN A 28 2.86 5.74 -73.41
CA ASN A 28 2.13 6.58 -72.43
C ASN A 28 2.60 8.05 -72.36
N GLY A 29 2.92 8.68 -73.49
CA GLY A 29 3.24 10.12 -73.57
C GLY A 29 4.63 10.53 -73.06
N THR A 30 5.49 9.62 -72.60
CA THR A 30 6.84 9.96 -72.11
C THR A 30 7.86 9.98 -73.25
N SER A 31 8.53 11.12 -73.46
CA SER A 31 9.58 11.26 -74.47
C SER A 31 10.87 10.53 -74.05
N PRO A 32 11.53 9.77 -74.96
CA PRO A 32 12.85 9.18 -74.68
C PRO A 32 13.91 10.25 -74.42
N ASN A 33 14.92 9.92 -73.62
CA ASN A 33 16.08 10.78 -73.46
C ASN A 33 16.72 11.06 -74.82
N ALA A 34 16.88 12.34 -75.17
CA ALA A 34 17.31 12.78 -76.50
C ALA A 34 18.70 12.27 -76.91
N ASN A 35 19.56 11.90 -75.96
CA ASN A 35 20.94 11.48 -76.23
C ASN A 35 21.12 9.96 -76.23
N THR A 36 20.23 9.19 -75.59
CA THR A 36 20.39 7.74 -75.42
C THR A 36 19.23 6.92 -75.95
N GLY A 37 18.08 7.53 -76.25
CA GLY A 37 16.86 6.84 -76.70
C GLY A 37 16.18 5.99 -75.63
N ILE A 38 16.65 6.02 -74.37
CA ILE A 38 16.12 5.21 -73.28
C ILE A 38 15.02 5.99 -72.53
N VAL A 39 13.91 5.32 -72.23
CA VAL A 39 12.86 5.80 -71.30
C VAL A 39 13.02 5.02 -69.99
N GLN A 40 13.34 5.71 -68.89
CA GLN A 40 13.36 5.12 -67.55
C GLN A 40 12.05 5.41 -66.82
N TYR A 41 11.35 4.36 -66.38
CA TYR A 41 10.17 4.47 -65.52
C TYR A 41 10.53 4.12 -64.07
N PRO A 42 10.00 4.84 -63.07
CA PRO A 42 10.10 4.42 -61.68
C PRO A 42 9.19 3.20 -61.49
N ILE A 43 9.78 2.00 -61.52
CA ILE A 43 9.06 0.75 -61.26
C ILE A 43 9.29 0.37 -59.80
N TYR A 44 8.23 0.41 -58.98
CA TYR A 44 8.27 -0.11 -57.62
C TYR A 44 8.63 -1.60 -57.63
N LYS A 45 9.53 -2.01 -56.74
CA LYS A 45 9.85 -3.43 -56.56
C LYS A 45 8.61 -4.15 -56.03
N ARG A 46 8.44 -5.43 -56.40
CA ARG A 46 7.34 -6.27 -55.89
C ARG A 46 7.24 -6.23 -54.36
N SER A 47 8.37 -6.17 -53.66
CA SER A 47 8.43 -6.04 -52.20
C SER A 47 7.85 -4.72 -51.67
N GLU A 48 8.03 -3.61 -52.40
CA GLU A 48 7.52 -2.29 -52.01
C GLU A 48 5.99 -2.25 -52.19
N VAL A 49 5.50 -2.73 -53.33
CA VAL A 49 4.06 -2.86 -53.61
C VAL A 49 3.39 -3.82 -52.63
N GLN A 50 4.00 -4.97 -52.37
CA GLN A 50 3.49 -5.94 -51.39
C GLN A 50 3.46 -5.33 -49.99
N SER A 51 4.48 -4.56 -49.59
CA SER A 51 4.49 -3.89 -48.27
C SER A 51 3.36 -2.85 -48.10
N ILE A 52 2.86 -2.27 -49.20
CA ILE A 52 1.74 -1.32 -49.19
C ILE A 52 0.42 -2.11 -49.16
N LEU A 53 0.31 -3.20 -49.92
CA LEU A 53 -0.86 -4.08 -49.95
C LEU A 53 -1.04 -4.88 -48.63
N ASP A 54 0.05 -5.18 -47.93
CA ASP A 54 0.05 -5.88 -46.63
C ASP A 54 -0.32 -4.95 -45.46
N MET A 55 -0.55 -3.66 -45.69
CA MET A 55 -1.04 -2.76 -44.65
C MET A 55 -2.50 -3.11 -44.34
N LEU A 56 -2.69 -3.88 -43.27
CA LEU A 56 -4.02 -4.06 -42.71
C LEU A 56 -4.53 -2.69 -42.22
N PRO A 57 -5.68 -2.21 -42.72
CA PRO A 57 -6.21 -0.90 -42.39
C PRO A 57 -6.82 -0.85 -40.98
N ILE A 58 -6.44 -1.77 -40.08
CA ILE A 58 -6.95 -1.82 -38.71
C ILE A 58 -5.76 -1.56 -37.79
N SER A 59 -5.92 -0.64 -36.85
CA SER A 59 -4.95 -0.42 -35.77
C SER A 59 -5.61 -0.61 -34.41
N ARG A 60 -4.88 -1.22 -33.49
CA ARG A 60 -5.24 -1.35 -32.08
C ARG A 60 -4.05 -0.96 -31.21
N ILE A 61 -4.30 -0.09 -30.25
CA ILE A 61 -3.37 0.28 -29.18
C ILE A 61 -4.02 -0.06 -27.85
N GLY A 62 -3.33 -0.87 -27.05
CA GLY A 62 -3.85 -1.36 -25.78
C GLY A 62 -4.97 -2.39 -25.96
N GLU A 63 -5.47 -2.89 -24.84
CA GLU A 63 -6.41 -4.02 -24.79
C GLU A 63 -7.87 -3.59 -24.72
N MET A 64 -8.84 -4.42 -25.11
CA MET A 64 -10.26 -4.01 -25.24
C MET A 64 -11.01 -3.77 -23.92
N ASP A 65 -10.34 -3.93 -22.78
CA ASP A 65 -10.91 -3.64 -21.46
C ASP A 65 -11.07 -2.12 -21.19
N TYR A 66 -11.90 -1.78 -20.20
CA TYR A 66 -12.23 -0.40 -19.80
C TYR A 66 -11.13 0.28 -18.97
N LEU A 67 -10.11 -0.47 -18.54
CA LEU A 67 -9.06 0.06 -17.69
C LEU A 67 -8.15 0.98 -18.53
N PRO A 68 -7.64 2.09 -17.98
CA PRO A 68 -6.85 3.03 -18.76
C PRO A 68 -5.50 2.43 -19.19
N LEU A 69 -4.84 3.08 -20.15
CA LEU A 69 -3.43 2.78 -20.43
C LEU A 69 -2.62 3.09 -19.16
N ASN A 70 -1.66 2.22 -18.85
CA ASN A 70 -0.83 2.34 -17.65
C ASN A 70 0.29 3.37 -17.87
N VAL A 71 -0.12 4.62 -18.06
CA VAL A 71 0.74 5.79 -18.21
C VAL A 71 0.49 6.69 -17.00
N SER A 72 1.54 6.99 -16.25
CA SER A 72 1.44 7.81 -15.05
C SER A 72 2.55 8.84 -14.96
N GLY A 73 2.27 9.98 -14.34
CA GLY A 73 3.28 10.92 -13.86
C GLY A 73 3.52 10.80 -12.35
N SER A 74 2.76 9.92 -11.68
CA SER A 74 2.74 9.75 -10.23
C SER A 74 2.61 8.28 -9.83
N TYR A 75 2.97 7.94 -8.59
CA TYR A 75 2.77 6.61 -8.03
C TYR A 75 1.60 6.60 -7.04
N GLU A 76 0.51 7.27 -7.42
CA GLU A 76 -0.68 7.37 -6.60
C GLU A 76 -1.23 6.00 -6.23
N GLY A 77 -1.57 5.87 -4.95
CA GLY A 77 -2.07 4.63 -4.40
C GLY A 77 -1.02 3.53 -4.19
N ALA A 78 0.26 3.71 -4.52
CA ALA A 78 1.26 2.62 -4.47
C ALA A 78 1.31 1.91 -3.10
N THR A 79 1.33 2.65 -2.00
CA THR A 79 1.35 2.10 -0.64
C THR A 79 -0.02 1.53 -0.25
N PRO A 80 -0.16 0.23 0.04
CA PRO A 80 -1.42 -0.32 0.53
C PRO A 80 -1.68 0.16 1.96
N MET A 81 -2.94 0.39 2.34
CA MET A 81 -3.28 0.84 3.70
C MET A 81 -3.49 -0.32 4.66
N SER A 82 -3.19 -0.08 5.94
CA SER A 82 -3.14 -1.12 6.98
C SER A 82 -4.05 -0.92 8.20
N SER A 83 -4.66 0.26 8.34
CA SER A 83 -5.55 0.58 9.47
C SER A 83 -6.90 1.14 9.02
N ASP A 84 -6.94 1.82 7.87
CA ASP A 84 -8.16 2.36 7.27
C ASP A 84 -8.48 1.63 5.96
N GLN A 85 -9.74 1.68 5.51
CA GLN A 85 -10.16 1.16 4.19
C GLN A 85 -9.86 -0.35 4.01
N VAL A 86 -10.00 -1.13 5.09
CA VAL A 86 -9.62 -2.56 5.12
C VAL A 86 -10.49 -3.46 4.24
N VAL A 87 -11.77 -3.12 4.03
CA VAL A 87 -12.63 -3.86 3.10
C VAL A 87 -12.32 -3.41 1.68
N GLN A 88 -11.81 -4.34 0.87
CA GLN A 88 -11.44 -4.12 -0.52
C GLN A 88 -12.43 -4.86 -1.43
N PRO A 89 -13.44 -4.19 -2.02
CA PRO A 89 -14.40 -4.83 -2.91
C PRO A 89 -13.71 -5.60 -4.02
N THR A 90 -14.25 -6.78 -4.32
CA THR A 90 -13.66 -7.74 -5.22
C THR A 90 -14.76 -8.31 -6.11
N ILE A 91 -14.54 -8.45 -7.41
CA ILE A 91 -15.53 -9.01 -8.37
C ILE A 91 -14.83 -9.95 -9.37
N ILE A 92 -15.59 -10.92 -9.90
CA ILE A 92 -15.23 -11.66 -11.11
C ILE A 92 -16.20 -11.23 -12.20
N GLU A 93 -15.66 -10.60 -13.24
CA GLU A 93 -16.41 -10.14 -14.41
C GLU A 93 -16.72 -11.30 -15.36
N ASP A 94 -17.69 -11.09 -16.26
CA ASP A 94 -18.18 -12.12 -17.19
C ASP A 94 -17.10 -12.63 -18.16
N ASP A 95 -16.10 -11.79 -18.47
CA ASP A 95 -14.96 -12.13 -19.31
C ASP A 95 -13.88 -12.95 -18.56
N GLY A 96 -14.10 -13.25 -17.27
CA GLY A 96 -13.14 -13.99 -16.44
C GLY A 96 -12.05 -13.11 -15.81
N THR A 97 -12.12 -11.78 -15.95
CA THR A 97 -11.24 -10.85 -15.24
C THR A 97 -11.68 -10.72 -13.78
N ALA A 98 -10.75 -10.95 -12.88
CA ALA A 98 -10.92 -10.71 -11.46
C ALA A 98 -10.41 -9.31 -11.12
N VAL A 99 -11.26 -8.44 -10.56
CA VAL A 99 -10.91 -7.05 -10.22
C VAL A 99 -11.07 -6.83 -8.72
N VAL A 100 -10.12 -6.11 -8.13
CA VAL A 100 -10.16 -5.64 -6.74
C VAL A 100 -10.03 -4.12 -6.72
N LEU A 101 -10.84 -3.48 -5.89
CA LEU A 101 -10.67 -2.09 -5.49
C LEU A 101 -9.76 -2.08 -4.26
N ARG A 102 -8.44 -2.05 -4.50
CA ARG A 102 -7.45 -2.10 -3.43
C ARG A 102 -7.33 -0.75 -2.73
N SER A 103 -7.25 -0.76 -1.41
CA SER A 103 -6.95 0.43 -0.62
C SER A 103 -5.52 0.88 -0.89
N GLY A 104 -5.31 2.13 -1.30
CA GLY A 104 -3.98 2.67 -1.57
C GLY A 104 -3.83 4.14 -1.15
N THR A 105 -2.58 4.54 -0.93
CA THR A 105 -2.20 5.95 -0.72
C THR A 105 -0.80 6.19 -1.26
N ASN A 106 -0.48 7.44 -1.58
CA ASN A 106 0.90 7.89 -1.64
C ASN A 106 1.25 8.95 -0.56
N GLY A 107 0.34 9.15 0.39
CA GLY A 107 0.36 10.19 1.41
C GLY A 107 -0.08 11.57 0.95
N SER A 108 -0.10 11.83 -0.35
CA SER A 108 -0.67 13.04 -0.95
C SER A 108 -2.14 12.83 -1.32
N THR A 109 -2.48 11.62 -1.74
CA THR A 109 -3.85 11.15 -1.99
C THR A 109 -4.07 9.80 -1.32
N LYS A 110 -5.33 9.48 -0.99
CA LYS A 110 -5.74 8.15 -0.52
C LYS A 110 -7.09 7.78 -1.11
N GLY A 111 -7.32 6.49 -1.33
CA GLY A 111 -8.54 6.00 -1.97
C GLY A 111 -8.50 4.52 -2.29
N PHE A 112 -9.43 4.11 -3.14
CA PHE A 112 -9.46 2.75 -3.68
C PHE A 112 -9.01 2.79 -5.14
N TYR A 113 -8.06 1.94 -5.50
CA TYR A 113 -7.42 1.88 -6.81
C TYR A 113 -7.69 0.54 -7.46
N TYR A 114 -7.76 0.50 -8.79
CA TYR A 114 -7.98 -0.76 -9.50
C TYR A 114 -6.71 -1.63 -9.47
N SER A 115 -6.88 -2.89 -9.07
CA SER A 115 -5.98 -3.98 -9.44
C SER A 115 -6.75 -5.17 -9.99
N PHE A 116 -6.16 -5.94 -10.89
CA PHE A 116 -6.87 -7.05 -11.53
C PHE A 116 -5.96 -8.19 -12.00
N ILE A 117 -6.56 -9.35 -12.23
CA ILE A 117 -5.97 -10.55 -12.79
C ILE A 117 -6.85 -11.00 -13.95
N ARG A 118 -6.26 -11.29 -15.09
CA ARG A 118 -7.00 -11.83 -16.25
C ARG A 118 -7.14 -13.33 -16.14
N GLU A 119 -8.23 -13.87 -16.72
CA GLU A 119 -8.45 -15.31 -16.84
C GLU A 119 -8.33 -16.05 -15.50
N ILE A 120 -8.90 -15.47 -14.42
CA ILE A 120 -8.77 -16.00 -13.05
C ILE A 120 -9.26 -17.46 -12.95
N ARG A 121 -10.19 -17.84 -13.82
CA ARG A 121 -10.76 -19.19 -13.92
C ARG A 121 -9.73 -20.22 -14.37
N ASN A 122 -8.82 -19.84 -15.24
CA ASN A 122 -7.86 -20.74 -15.90
C ASN A 122 -6.45 -20.65 -15.32
N ILE A 123 -6.19 -19.68 -14.44
CA ILE A 123 -4.85 -19.49 -13.86
C ILE A 123 -4.45 -20.67 -12.96
N THR A 124 -3.22 -21.14 -13.05
CA THR A 124 -2.71 -22.23 -12.20
C THR A 124 -2.06 -21.71 -10.92
N MET A 125 -1.53 -20.49 -10.95
CA MET A 125 -0.90 -19.80 -9.82
C MET A 125 -1.11 -18.28 -9.94
N ILE A 126 -1.34 -17.60 -8.82
CA ILE A 126 -1.30 -16.14 -8.77
C ILE A 126 0.14 -15.75 -8.38
N SER A 127 0.77 -14.85 -9.14
CA SER A 127 2.08 -14.27 -8.84
C SER A 127 2.02 -12.74 -8.94
N GLN A 128 3.07 -12.04 -8.51
CA GLN A 128 3.19 -10.58 -8.69
C GLN A 128 3.00 -10.18 -10.17
N GLU A 129 3.56 -10.95 -11.10
CA GLU A 129 3.47 -10.70 -12.55
C GLU A 129 2.05 -10.90 -13.11
N SER A 130 1.28 -11.80 -12.49
CA SER A 130 -0.13 -12.03 -12.86
C SER A 130 -1.04 -10.89 -12.42
N VAL A 131 -0.61 -10.08 -11.45
CA VAL A 131 -1.42 -9.00 -10.86
C VAL A 131 -1.05 -7.67 -11.47
N ILE A 132 -2.09 -6.98 -11.93
CA ILE A 132 -1.96 -5.69 -12.56
C ILE A 132 -2.44 -4.65 -11.57
N SER A 133 -1.53 -3.83 -11.03
CA SER A 133 -1.88 -2.72 -10.14
C SER A 133 -1.80 -1.39 -10.87
N THR A 134 -2.91 -0.65 -10.88
CA THR A 134 -3.02 0.65 -11.54
C THR A 134 -2.94 1.79 -10.52
N ASN A 135 -2.62 2.99 -10.99
CA ASN A 135 -2.77 4.26 -10.26
C ASN A 135 -4.18 4.87 -10.41
N SER A 136 -5.12 4.15 -11.04
CA SER A 136 -6.45 4.67 -11.34
C SER A 136 -7.35 4.53 -10.12
N MET A 137 -7.76 5.66 -9.56
CA MET A 137 -8.66 5.69 -8.41
C MET A 137 -10.10 5.45 -8.84
N TYR A 138 -10.80 4.57 -8.14
CA TYR A 138 -12.24 4.41 -8.24
C TYR A 138 -12.95 5.61 -7.61
N LYS A 139 -13.55 6.45 -8.46
CA LYS A 139 -14.33 7.61 -8.03
C LYS A 139 -15.63 7.71 -8.87
N PRO A 140 -16.74 7.16 -8.36
CA PRO A 140 -18.08 7.37 -8.90
C PRO A 140 -18.37 8.81 -9.30
N SER A 141 -18.93 9.00 -10.50
CA SER A 141 -19.28 10.30 -11.10
C SER A 141 -20.32 11.07 -10.29
N ILE A 142 -21.12 10.39 -9.47
CA ILE A 142 -22.09 11.00 -8.55
C ILE A 142 -21.44 11.73 -7.37
N MET A 143 -20.15 11.46 -7.08
CA MET A 143 -19.42 12.15 -6.02
C MET A 143 -18.91 13.51 -6.51
N SER A 144 -18.92 14.50 -5.61
CA SER A 144 -18.31 15.80 -5.91
C SER A 144 -16.78 15.70 -6.02
N SER A 145 -16.14 16.77 -6.49
CA SER A 145 -14.68 16.85 -6.54
C SER A 145 -14.03 16.70 -5.15
N THR A 146 -14.71 17.12 -4.08
CA THR A 146 -14.21 17.08 -2.69
C THR A 146 -14.63 15.84 -1.90
N GLU A 147 -15.58 15.06 -2.40
CA GLU A 147 -16.07 13.84 -1.75
C GLU A 147 -15.25 12.62 -2.20
N ASN A 148 -15.02 11.67 -1.28
CA ASN A 148 -14.38 10.39 -1.56
C ASN A 148 -15.03 9.25 -0.74
N ILE A 149 -14.71 8.01 -1.08
CA ILE A 149 -15.12 6.83 -0.30
C ILE A 149 -14.16 6.64 0.87
N LYS A 150 -14.63 6.84 2.09
CA LYS A 150 -13.86 6.70 3.34
C LYS A 150 -13.53 5.24 3.64
N TYR A 151 -14.46 4.32 3.41
CA TYR A 151 -14.26 2.86 3.46
C TYR A 151 -15.46 2.15 2.83
N PHE A 152 -15.25 0.91 2.36
CA PHE A 152 -16.36 0.04 2.00
C PHE A 152 -16.83 -0.78 3.19
N ILE A 153 -18.09 -1.19 3.12
CA ILE A 153 -18.78 -2.05 4.06
C ILE A 153 -19.00 -3.39 3.35
N GLY A 154 -18.92 -4.51 4.09
CA GLY A 154 -18.91 -5.87 3.55
C GLY A 154 -19.90 -6.08 2.40
N SER A 155 -19.43 -6.59 1.26
CA SER A 155 -20.24 -6.76 0.06
C SER A 155 -19.72 -7.90 -0.84
N ASN A 156 -20.55 -8.40 -1.76
CA ASN A 156 -20.24 -9.52 -2.67
C ASN A 156 -19.69 -9.06 -4.04
N GLY A 157 -19.13 -7.84 -4.14
CA GLY A 157 -18.62 -7.28 -5.40
C GLY A 157 -19.67 -6.87 -6.43
N TYR A 158 -20.75 -7.64 -6.57
CA TYR A 158 -21.88 -7.32 -7.46
C TYR A 158 -22.75 -6.18 -6.93
N GLU A 159 -22.74 -6.01 -5.61
CA GLU A 159 -23.30 -4.88 -4.90
C GLU A 159 -22.20 -4.30 -4.00
N MET A 160 -22.15 -2.97 -3.85
CA MET A 160 -21.22 -2.30 -2.95
C MET A 160 -21.93 -1.30 -2.07
N LEU A 161 -21.47 -1.19 -0.83
CA LEU A 161 -21.87 -0.14 0.10
C LEU A 161 -20.63 0.60 0.57
N GLY A 162 -20.51 1.88 0.24
CA GLY A 162 -19.42 2.75 0.67
C GLY A 162 -19.90 3.73 1.73
N CYS A 163 -19.08 3.99 2.73
CA CYS A 163 -19.19 5.17 3.58
C CYS A 163 -18.43 6.32 2.92
N LEU A 164 -19.05 7.50 2.81
CA LEU A 164 -18.44 8.66 2.18
C LEU A 164 -17.62 9.47 3.19
N SER A 165 -16.73 10.33 2.70
CA SER A 165 -15.91 11.22 3.54
C SER A 165 -16.71 12.27 4.29
N THR A 166 -17.91 12.58 3.81
CA THR A 166 -18.92 13.31 4.58
C THR A 166 -19.55 12.31 5.56
N GLU A 167 -19.24 12.44 6.85
CA GLU A 167 -19.52 11.42 7.88
C GLU A 167 -21.01 11.02 7.97
N ASP A 168 -21.91 11.84 7.43
CA ASP A 168 -23.34 11.63 7.44
C ASP A 168 -23.91 10.88 6.23
N ASN A 169 -23.11 10.27 5.33
CA ASN A 169 -23.65 9.64 4.12
C ASN A 169 -23.00 8.30 3.71
N TYR A 170 -23.83 7.45 3.11
CA TYR A 170 -23.46 6.21 2.43
C TYR A 170 -23.80 6.27 0.93
N ILE A 171 -23.12 5.43 0.13
CA ILE A 171 -23.42 5.19 -1.28
C ILE A 171 -23.64 3.69 -1.50
N PHE A 172 -24.84 3.33 -1.98
CA PHE A 172 -25.11 2.00 -2.50
C PHE A 172 -24.86 1.99 -4.00
N THR A 173 -24.20 0.94 -4.48
CA THR A 173 -23.84 0.78 -5.89
C THR A 173 -24.21 -0.61 -6.39
N ILE A 174 -24.98 -0.65 -7.48
CA ILE A 174 -25.20 -1.86 -8.27
C ILE A 174 -24.14 -1.85 -9.37
N THR A 175 -23.27 -2.85 -9.40
CA THR A 175 -22.12 -2.86 -10.33
C THR A 175 -22.48 -3.40 -11.71
N ASN A 176 -23.62 -4.09 -11.83
CA ASN A 176 -24.05 -4.76 -13.06
C ASN A 176 -22.98 -5.72 -13.61
N GLY A 177 -22.24 -6.40 -12.72
CA GLY A 177 -21.31 -7.46 -13.09
C GLY A 177 -19.90 -6.99 -13.45
N THR A 178 -19.60 -5.69 -13.34
CA THR A 178 -18.27 -5.13 -13.67
C THR A 178 -17.93 -3.97 -12.73
N PHE A 179 -16.65 -3.72 -12.47
CA PHE A 179 -16.22 -2.49 -11.78
C PHE A 179 -16.01 -1.30 -12.74
N ASN A 180 -16.43 -1.42 -13.99
CA ASN A 180 -16.55 -0.28 -14.89
C ASN A 180 -17.64 0.68 -14.41
N GLU A 181 -17.23 1.86 -13.92
CA GLU A 181 -18.12 2.84 -13.31
C GLU A 181 -19.27 3.29 -14.21
N ILE A 182 -19.09 3.30 -15.53
CA ILE A 182 -20.14 3.69 -16.50
C ILE A 182 -21.35 2.73 -16.44
N SER A 183 -21.11 1.48 -16.04
CA SER A 183 -22.17 0.47 -15.89
C SER A 183 -22.88 0.56 -14.55
N HIS A 184 -22.39 1.37 -13.61
CA HIS A 184 -22.89 1.39 -12.25
C HIS A 184 -24.18 2.19 -12.12
N ILE A 185 -25.01 1.78 -11.16
CA ILE A 185 -26.15 2.55 -10.68
C ILE A 185 -25.90 2.91 -9.22
N HIS A 186 -25.92 4.20 -8.92
CA HIS A 186 -25.65 4.71 -7.59
C HIS A 186 -26.89 5.29 -6.94
N ALA A 187 -27.00 5.11 -5.62
CA ALA A 187 -27.96 5.79 -4.79
C ALA A 187 -27.33 6.20 -3.45
N LYS A 188 -27.47 7.48 -3.08
CA LYS A 188 -26.98 8.03 -1.82
C LYS A 188 -28.00 7.79 -0.70
N VAL A 189 -27.50 7.49 0.50
CA VAL A 189 -28.29 7.23 1.70
C VAL A 189 -27.76 8.08 2.85
N PRO A 190 -28.57 8.96 3.44
CA PRO A 190 -28.19 9.67 4.66
C PRO A 190 -28.01 8.70 5.83
N SER A 191 -26.99 8.92 6.66
CA SER A 191 -26.72 8.13 7.87
C SER A 191 -27.89 8.15 8.85
N THR A 192 -28.61 9.27 8.91
CA THR A 192 -29.82 9.45 9.72
C THR A 192 -30.93 8.45 9.39
N SER A 193 -30.91 7.85 8.20
CA SER A 193 -31.89 6.84 7.77
C SER A 193 -31.79 5.54 8.57
N PHE A 194 -30.67 5.30 9.27
CA PHE A 194 -30.43 4.11 10.09
C PHE A 194 -30.59 4.35 11.60
N GLY A 195 -30.85 5.60 12.03
CA GLY A 195 -30.90 5.95 13.46
C GLY A 195 -29.60 5.59 14.19
N ASN A 196 -29.69 4.73 15.21
CA ASN A 196 -28.53 4.24 15.98
C ASN A 196 -27.86 2.99 15.39
N ASP A 197 -28.41 2.42 14.32
CA ASP A 197 -27.89 1.21 13.70
C ASP A 197 -26.73 1.53 12.74
N MET A 198 -25.74 0.62 12.64
CA MET A 198 -24.58 0.76 11.76
C MET A 198 -24.64 -0.23 10.60
N PRO A 199 -24.72 0.18 9.33
CA PRO A 199 -24.65 -0.76 8.21
C PRO A 199 -23.36 -1.59 8.21
N ILE A 200 -23.48 -2.89 7.98
CA ILE A 200 -22.36 -3.85 7.94
C ILE A 200 -22.37 -4.77 6.73
N TYR A 201 -23.51 -4.94 6.05
CA TYR A 201 -23.61 -5.68 4.80
C TYR A 201 -24.82 -5.27 3.98
N THR A 202 -24.76 -5.44 2.66
CA THR A 202 -25.92 -5.27 1.79
C THR A 202 -25.92 -6.25 0.63
N HIS A 203 -27.12 -6.63 0.17
CA HIS A 203 -27.30 -7.38 -1.07
C HIS A 203 -28.70 -7.17 -1.66
N ILE A 204 -28.93 -7.70 -2.86
CA ILE A 204 -30.23 -7.71 -3.52
C ILE A 204 -30.89 -9.08 -3.34
N VAL A 205 -32.18 -9.08 -2.99
CA VAL A 205 -33.04 -10.27 -2.90
C VAL A 205 -34.35 -10.01 -3.62
N GLY A 206 -34.52 -10.64 -4.78
CA GLY A 206 -35.69 -10.41 -5.63
C GLY A 206 -35.81 -8.93 -6.01
N THR A 207 -36.90 -8.29 -5.58
CA THR A 207 -37.18 -6.87 -5.86
C THR A 207 -36.70 -5.91 -4.79
N LYS A 208 -36.04 -6.38 -3.73
CA LYS A 208 -35.62 -5.54 -2.60
C LYS A 208 -34.13 -5.57 -2.37
N VAL A 209 -33.58 -4.47 -1.89
CA VAL A 209 -32.25 -4.41 -1.29
C VAL A 209 -32.39 -4.63 0.21
N TYR A 210 -31.61 -5.55 0.76
CA TYR A 210 -31.51 -5.77 2.20
C TYR A 210 -30.21 -5.14 2.71
N ILE A 211 -30.31 -4.43 3.83
CA ILE A 211 -29.17 -3.80 4.51
C ILE A 211 -29.14 -4.32 5.94
N TRP A 212 -28.09 -5.07 6.26
CA TRP A 212 -27.84 -5.62 7.57
C TRP A 212 -27.04 -4.62 8.37
N CYS A 213 -27.48 -4.32 9.58
CA CYS A 213 -26.86 -3.33 10.45
C CYS A 213 -26.55 -3.92 11.83
N LYS A 214 -25.45 -3.50 12.44
CA LYS A 214 -25.17 -3.72 13.87
C LYS A 214 -25.99 -2.75 14.70
N ASP A 215 -26.70 -3.25 15.71
CA ASP A 215 -27.32 -2.42 16.74
C ASP A 215 -26.26 -1.95 17.74
N LYS A 216 -25.95 -0.65 17.74
CA LYS A 216 -24.93 -0.07 18.64
C LYS A 216 -25.39 0.07 20.09
N SER A 217 -26.67 -0.16 20.40
CA SER A 217 -27.18 -0.03 21.77
C SER A 217 -26.84 -1.23 22.67
N VAL A 218 -26.36 -2.33 22.09
CA VAL A 218 -26.00 -3.53 22.86
C VAL A 218 -24.67 -3.33 23.58
N SER A 219 -24.71 -3.39 24.92
CA SER A 219 -23.54 -3.24 25.80
C SER A 219 -22.58 -4.44 25.75
N ASN A 220 -21.38 -4.32 26.36
CA ASN A 220 -20.43 -5.43 26.59
C ASN A 220 -19.99 -6.20 25.33
N LEU A 221 -19.81 -5.49 24.21
CA LEU A 221 -19.47 -6.07 22.91
C LEU A 221 -20.47 -7.14 22.44
N GLY A 222 -21.71 -7.12 22.95
CA GLY A 222 -22.78 -7.99 22.46
C GLY A 222 -23.15 -7.68 21.00
N LEU A 223 -23.82 -8.64 20.37
CA LEU A 223 -24.18 -8.55 18.96
C LEU A 223 -25.68 -8.75 18.76
N ALA A 224 -26.31 -7.69 18.29
CA ALA A 224 -27.63 -7.75 17.67
C ALA A 224 -27.61 -7.09 16.29
N LEU A 225 -28.45 -7.60 15.40
CA LEU A 225 -28.56 -7.16 14.00
C LEU A 225 -29.93 -6.56 13.72
N SER A 226 -29.95 -5.36 13.17
CA SER A 226 -31.13 -4.73 12.59
C SER A 226 -31.14 -4.95 11.07
N ILE A 227 -32.33 -5.06 10.47
CA ILE A 227 -32.49 -5.24 9.02
C ILE A 227 -33.30 -4.06 8.47
N TYR A 228 -32.80 -3.42 7.42
CA TYR A 228 -33.50 -2.41 6.64
C TYR A 228 -33.73 -2.92 5.22
N THR A 229 -34.84 -2.50 4.61
CA THR A 229 -35.18 -2.84 3.23
C THR A 229 -35.60 -1.61 2.43
N VAL A 230 -35.37 -1.66 1.12
CA VAL A 230 -35.82 -0.67 0.13
C VAL A 230 -36.11 -1.36 -1.19
N GLU A 231 -37.05 -0.85 -1.97
CA GLU A 231 -37.34 -1.43 -3.29
C GLU A 231 -36.19 -1.16 -4.25
N LEU A 232 -35.82 -2.18 -5.03
CA LEU A 232 -34.76 -2.10 -6.02
C LEU A 232 -35.08 -1.07 -7.13
N SER A 233 -36.36 -0.85 -7.41
CA SER A 233 -36.80 0.20 -8.35
C SER A 233 -36.39 1.60 -7.89
N ASP A 234 -36.42 1.87 -6.59
CA ASP A 234 -36.09 3.18 -6.04
C ASP A 234 -34.59 3.45 -6.20
N VAL A 235 -33.78 2.44 -5.93
CA VAL A 235 -32.34 2.48 -6.16
C VAL A 235 -32.00 2.72 -7.62
N LYS A 236 -32.71 2.06 -8.54
CA LYS A 236 -32.56 2.26 -9.99
C LYS A 236 -32.98 3.65 -10.45
N ALA A 237 -33.82 4.33 -9.68
CA ALA A 237 -34.16 5.74 -9.85
C ALA A 237 -33.20 6.68 -9.08
N SER A 238 -32.07 6.17 -8.56
CA SER A 238 -31.08 6.90 -7.77
C SER A 238 -31.63 7.53 -6.48
N SER A 239 -32.66 6.93 -5.88
CA SER A 239 -33.27 7.37 -4.63
C SER A 239 -33.27 6.24 -3.59
N MET A 240 -32.82 6.51 -2.36
CA MET A 240 -32.87 5.58 -1.23
C MET A 240 -33.52 6.22 0.02
N ALA A 241 -34.39 7.21 -0.16
CA ALA A 241 -34.90 8.03 0.94
C ALA A 241 -35.89 7.31 1.90
N SER A 242 -36.45 6.16 1.51
CA SER A 242 -37.52 5.46 2.24
C SER A 242 -37.11 4.06 2.71
N LEU A 243 -36.04 3.95 3.48
CA LEU A 243 -35.66 2.68 4.13
C LEU A 243 -36.73 2.25 5.14
N THR A 244 -37.12 0.97 5.09
CA THR A 244 -38.06 0.37 6.03
C THR A 244 -37.33 -0.60 6.96
N LYS A 245 -37.33 -0.33 8.26
CA LYS A 245 -36.82 -1.26 9.28
C LYS A 245 -37.75 -2.47 9.40
N VAL A 246 -37.18 -3.68 9.32
CA VAL A 246 -37.92 -4.92 9.51
C VAL A 246 -38.13 -5.13 11.02
N THR A 247 -39.39 -5.20 11.44
CA THR A 247 -39.80 -5.45 12.83
C THR A 247 -40.58 -6.76 12.97
N GLY A 248 -40.77 -7.22 14.20
CA GLY A 248 -41.49 -8.46 14.49
C GLY A 248 -40.63 -9.71 14.33
N LEU A 249 -39.32 -9.57 14.55
CA LEU A 249 -38.33 -10.65 14.39
C LEU A 249 -38.44 -11.64 15.54
N SER A 250 -38.28 -12.92 15.25
CA SER A 250 -38.30 -14.00 16.24
C SER A 250 -37.15 -14.97 16.02
N GLY A 251 -36.69 -15.62 17.08
CA GLY A 251 -35.58 -16.57 16.99
C GLY A 251 -34.99 -16.94 18.34
N GLN A 252 -33.76 -17.44 18.31
CA GLN A 252 -32.98 -17.80 19.48
C GLN A 252 -31.56 -17.24 19.35
N THR A 253 -30.96 -16.83 20.46
CA THR A 253 -29.51 -16.53 20.52
C THR A 253 -28.68 -17.80 20.32
N VAL A 254 -27.37 -17.68 20.16
CA VAL A 254 -26.44 -18.83 20.08
C VAL A 254 -26.44 -19.70 21.34
N ARG A 255 -27.10 -19.23 22.40
CA ARG A 255 -27.22 -19.83 23.72
C ARG A 255 -28.63 -20.35 24.01
N ASN A 256 -29.48 -20.43 22.97
CA ASN A 256 -30.89 -20.86 23.04
C ASN A 256 -31.81 -19.91 23.82
N THR A 257 -31.41 -18.65 24.05
CA THR A 257 -32.31 -17.65 24.64
C THR A 257 -33.32 -17.20 23.58
N SER A 258 -34.59 -17.57 23.74
CA SER A 258 -35.64 -17.22 22.78
C SER A 258 -36.01 -15.74 22.84
N TYR A 259 -36.29 -15.14 21.68
CA TYR A 259 -36.87 -13.81 21.56
C TYR A 259 -37.99 -13.82 20.51
N SER A 260 -39.00 -12.98 20.72
CA SER A 260 -40.15 -12.85 19.83
C SER A 260 -40.55 -11.39 19.67
N ALA A 261 -41.16 -11.06 18.54
CA ALA A 261 -41.61 -9.71 18.19
C ALA A 261 -40.55 -8.60 18.37
N SER A 262 -39.28 -8.94 18.17
CA SER A 262 -38.14 -8.03 18.38
C SER A 262 -37.95 -7.07 17.19
N ASN A 263 -37.28 -5.95 17.45
CA ASN A 263 -36.81 -5.01 16.43
C ASN A 263 -35.41 -5.37 15.89
N ASN A 264 -34.73 -6.33 16.52
CA ASN A 264 -33.41 -6.80 16.15
C ASN A 264 -33.30 -8.32 16.35
N ILE A 265 -32.41 -8.93 15.59
CA ILE A 265 -31.93 -10.29 15.77
C ILE A 265 -30.89 -10.26 16.88
N ARG A 266 -31.11 -10.94 18.00
CA ARG A 266 -30.07 -11.10 19.02
C ARG A 266 -29.22 -12.34 18.72
N VAL A 267 -27.91 -12.15 18.55
CA VAL A 267 -26.96 -13.25 18.32
C VAL A 267 -26.38 -13.72 19.65
N PHE A 268 -25.83 -12.80 20.44
CA PHE A 268 -25.37 -12.99 21.82
C PHE A 268 -25.36 -11.66 22.57
N ASP A 269 -25.64 -11.67 23.87
CA ASP A 269 -25.70 -10.44 24.69
C ASP A 269 -24.30 -9.96 25.13
N LYS A 270 -23.31 -10.85 25.20
CA LYS A 270 -21.91 -10.52 25.57
C LYS A 270 -20.91 -11.28 24.72
N LEU A 271 -19.82 -10.62 24.32
CA LEU A 271 -18.70 -11.33 23.69
C LEU A 271 -18.05 -12.30 24.68
N TYR A 272 -17.75 -11.85 25.91
CA TYR A 272 -17.12 -12.69 26.92
C TYR A 272 -17.63 -12.44 28.34
N SER A 273 -17.42 -13.41 29.24
CA SER A 273 -17.60 -13.29 30.69
C SER A 273 -16.43 -13.93 31.43
N VAL A 274 -16.03 -13.34 32.57
CA VAL A 274 -15.12 -14.00 33.51
C VAL A 274 -15.95 -14.91 34.42
N GLY A 275 -15.76 -16.23 34.30
CA GLY A 275 -16.65 -17.23 34.90
C GLY A 275 -17.90 -17.53 34.04
N THR A 276 -18.85 -18.25 34.64
CA THR A 276 -20.02 -18.78 33.92
C THR A 276 -21.12 -17.72 33.74
N SER A 277 -21.66 -17.62 32.53
CA SER A 277 -22.73 -16.69 32.16
C SER A 277 -23.66 -17.31 31.12
N SER A 278 -24.97 -17.10 31.23
CA SER A 278 -25.94 -17.79 30.38
C SER A 278 -25.88 -17.38 28.91
N ASP A 279 -25.55 -16.11 28.60
CA ASP A 279 -25.62 -15.56 27.22
C ASP A 279 -24.29 -14.95 26.68
N SER A 280 -23.13 -15.46 27.09
CA SER A 280 -21.83 -15.06 26.52
C SER A 280 -21.37 -16.00 25.41
N LEU A 281 -20.66 -15.46 24.39
CA LEU A 281 -20.00 -16.29 23.38
C LEU A 281 -18.76 -17.01 23.94
N PHE A 282 -17.97 -16.31 24.75
CA PHE A 282 -16.80 -16.84 25.44
C PHE A 282 -16.96 -16.82 26.97
N GLU A 283 -16.55 -17.89 27.63
CA GLU A 283 -16.34 -17.96 29.07
C GLU A 283 -14.84 -18.07 29.34
N VAL A 284 -14.30 -17.11 30.10
CA VAL A 284 -12.87 -17.04 30.40
C VAL A 284 -12.59 -17.28 31.87
N THR A 285 -11.49 -17.95 32.17
CA THR A 285 -11.01 -18.19 33.54
C THR A 285 -9.76 -17.35 33.81
N SER A 286 -9.68 -16.74 35.00
CA SER A 286 -8.49 -16.03 35.47
C SER A 286 -7.21 -16.90 35.28
N PRO A 287 -6.09 -16.36 34.77
CA PRO A 287 -5.78 -14.93 34.58
C PRO A 287 -6.21 -14.33 33.23
N VAL A 288 -7.01 -15.02 32.42
CA VAL A 288 -7.57 -14.43 31.19
C VAL A 288 -8.55 -13.32 31.59
N SER A 289 -8.28 -12.12 31.10
CA SER A 289 -8.96 -10.89 31.49
C SER A 289 -10.03 -10.44 30.48
N ARG A 290 -9.84 -10.73 29.18
CA ARG A 290 -10.81 -10.41 28.12
C ARG A 290 -10.58 -11.20 26.83
N VAL A 291 -11.60 -11.14 25.97
CA VAL A 291 -11.52 -11.46 24.53
C VAL A 291 -11.81 -10.18 23.76
N GLU A 292 -11.03 -9.92 22.72
CA GLU A 292 -11.18 -8.74 21.86
C GLU A 292 -11.23 -9.14 20.37
N PHE A 293 -11.99 -8.38 19.57
CA PHE A 293 -11.96 -8.52 18.11
C PHE A 293 -10.59 -8.10 17.56
N SER A 294 -10.15 -8.77 16.50
CA SER A 294 -8.89 -8.46 15.80
C SER A 294 -9.18 -7.85 14.41
N ASP A 295 -8.13 -7.45 13.70
CA ASP A 295 -8.18 -7.05 12.28
C ASP A 295 -8.99 -5.77 11.96
N TYR A 296 -9.14 -4.86 12.94
CA TYR A 296 -9.80 -3.55 12.80
C TYR A 296 -11.24 -3.60 12.26
N THR A 297 -11.86 -4.77 12.34
CA THR A 297 -13.28 -4.98 12.04
C THR A 297 -13.92 -5.74 13.19
N ASP A 298 -15.13 -5.35 13.57
CA ASP A 298 -15.88 -6.10 14.59
C ASP A 298 -16.23 -7.51 14.07
N PHE A 299 -16.53 -7.63 12.76
CA PHE A 299 -16.89 -8.90 12.14
C PHE A 299 -16.86 -8.80 10.61
N ASN A 300 -16.46 -9.91 9.99
CA ASN A 300 -16.75 -10.16 8.59
C ASN A 300 -18.13 -10.82 8.47
N ILE A 301 -18.89 -10.42 7.47
CA ILE A 301 -20.26 -10.89 7.23
C ILE A 301 -20.44 -11.22 5.75
N GLN A 302 -21.15 -12.31 5.48
CA GLN A 302 -21.64 -12.66 4.15
C GLN A 302 -23.11 -13.07 4.26
N ALA A 303 -23.92 -12.65 3.29
CA ALA A 303 -25.32 -13.03 3.24
C ALA A 303 -25.69 -13.49 1.84
N ASN A 304 -26.28 -14.68 1.75
CA ASN A 304 -26.64 -15.32 0.49
C ASN A 304 -28.11 -15.72 0.51
N VAL A 305 -28.79 -15.57 -0.63
CA VAL A 305 -30.21 -15.88 -0.78
C VAL A 305 -30.41 -17.30 -1.30
N SER A 306 -31.43 -17.99 -0.80
CA SER A 306 -31.82 -19.30 -1.31
C SER A 306 -32.33 -19.21 -2.76
N PRO A 307 -32.24 -20.29 -3.56
CA PRO A 307 -32.68 -20.28 -4.96
C PRO A 307 -34.15 -19.89 -5.17
N ASP A 308 -35.02 -20.17 -4.19
CA ASP A 308 -36.45 -19.83 -4.19
C ASP A 308 -36.74 -18.43 -3.62
N LEU A 309 -35.70 -17.67 -3.26
CA LEU A 309 -35.76 -16.31 -2.71
C LEU A 309 -36.53 -16.19 -1.38
N SER A 310 -36.80 -17.29 -0.68
CA SER A 310 -37.60 -17.29 0.55
C SER A 310 -36.76 -17.14 1.83
N LYS A 311 -35.46 -17.45 1.75
CA LYS A 311 -34.54 -17.49 2.89
C LYS A 311 -33.25 -16.75 2.57
N ILE A 312 -32.65 -16.19 3.61
CA ILE A 312 -31.32 -15.59 3.56
C ILE A 312 -30.45 -16.31 4.59
N ARG A 313 -29.34 -16.90 4.16
CA ARG A 313 -28.31 -17.39 5.07
C ARG A 313 -27.32 -16.27 5.30
N VAL A 314 -27.07 -15.97 6.56
CA VAL A 314 -26.07 -14.98 6.98
C VAL A 314 -25.00 -15.72 7.77
N THR A 315 -23.75 -15.40 7.49
CA THR A 315 -22.60 -16.00 8.12
C THR A 315 -21.67 -14.91 8.62
N LEU A 316 -21.44 -14.91 9.92
CA LEU A 316 -20.50 -14.06 10.63
C LEU A 316 -19.23 -14.87 10.89
N TYR A 317 -18.08 -14.29 10.59
CA TYR A 317 -16.79 -14.96 10.78
C TYR A 317 -15.72 -14.00 11.32
N PRO A 318 -15.90 -13.46 12.55
CA PRO A 318 -14.93 -12.58 13.18
C PRO A 318 -13.63 -13.30 13.55
N THR A 319 -12.55 -12.51 13.59
CA THR A 319 -11.29 -12.91 14.19
C THR A 319 -11.14 -12.29 15.57
N HIS A 320 -10.50 -13.00 16.51
CA HIS A 320 -10.40 -12.56 17.91
C HIS A 320 -9.06 -12.95 18.55
N ARG A 321 -8.73 -12.27 19.64
CA ARG A 321 -7.58 -12.55 20.51
C ARG A 321 -8.00 -12.67 21.96
N MET A 322 -7.25 -13.46 22.72
CA MET A 322 -7.41 -13.62 24.16
C MET A 322 -6.30 -12.86 24.86
N VAL A 323 -6.64 -12.23 25.98
CA VAL A 323 -5.72 -11.34 26.69
C VAL A 323 -5.67 -11.66 28.18
N THR A 324 -4.47 -11.90 28.69
CA THR A 324 -4.13 -11.84 30.12
C THR A 324 -3.39 -10.52 30.40
N PRO A 325 -3.14 -10.13 31.66
CA PRO A 325 -2.29 -8.98 31.97
C PRO A 325 -0.87 -9.04 31.37
N LEU A 326 -0.38 -10.24 31.05
CA LEU A 326 0.99 -10.49 30.59
C LEU A 326 1.08 -11.18 29.23
N TYR A 327 -0.02 -11.49 28.53
CA TYR A 327 0.01 -12.25 27.27
C TYR A 327 -1.16 -11.90 26.38
N ILE A 328 -0.90 -11.78 25.09
CA ILE A 328 -1.91 -11.71 24.03
C ILE A 328 -1.72 -12.93 23.15
N SER A 329 -2.81 -13.63 22.85
CA SER A 329 -2.77 -14.84 22.05
C SER A 329 -2.49 -14.54 20.56
N THR A 330 -2.27 -15.60 19.77
CA THR A 330 -2.44 -15.53 18.31
C THR A 330 -3.90 -15.19 17.95
N VAL A 331 -4.15 -14.94 16.66
CA VAL A 331 -5.50 -14.70 16.16
C VAL A 331 -6.24 -16.02 15.91
N TYR A 332 -7.47 -16.10 16.39
CA TYR A 332 -8.39 -17.23 16.18
C TYR A 332 -9.61 -16.80 15.36
N GLY A 333 -10.20 -17.73 14.60
CA GLY A 333 -11.43 -17.52 13.83
C GLY A 333 -12.63 -18.16 14.52
N THR A 334 -13.75 -17.44 14.59
CA THR A 334 -15.05 -17.97 15.03
C THR A 334 -16.07 -17.78 13.93
N GLY A 335 -16.85 -18.81 13.60
CA GLY A 335 -17.90 -18.78 12.58
C GLY A 335 -19.27 -19.09 13.13
N ILE A 336 -20.26 -18.24 12.84
CA ILE A 336 -21.66 -18.40 13.23
C ILE A 336 -22.51 -18.17 11.98
N SER A 337 -23.28 -19.17 11.54
CA SER A 337 -24.22 -19.00 10.43
C SER A 337 -25.66 -19.28 10.84
N PHE A 338 -26.58 -18.54 10.27
CA PHE A 338 -28.01 -18.63 10.56
C PHE A 338 -28.85 -18.38 9.31
N VAL A 339 -30.06 -18.91 9.32
CA VAL A 339 -31.05 -18.76 8.25
C VAL A 339 -32.17 -17.86 8.74
N TYR A 340 -32.36 -16.75 8.04
CA TYR A 340 -33.50 -15.86 8.17
C TYR A 340 -34.58 -16.24 7.14
N ASN A 341 -35.77 -16.60 7.61
CA ASN A 341 -36.95 -16.80 6.77
C ASN A 341 -37.67 -15.46 6.59
N ILE A 342 -37.78 -15.00 5.35
CA ILE A 342 -38.29 -13.67 5.02
C ILE A 342 -39.77 -13.54 5.41
N ASN A 343 -40.58 -14.54 5.12
CA ASN A 343 -42.04 -14.48 5.30
C ASN A 343 -42.43 -14.59 6.77
N SER A 344 -41.85 -15.54 7.50
CA SER A 344 -42.14 -15.73 8.93
C SER A 344 -41.35 -14.79 9.84
N LYS A 345 -40.39 -14.02 9.29
CA LYS A 345 -39.47 -13.14 10.03
C LYS A 345 -38.77 -13.86 11.17
N SER A 346 -38.47 -15.14 10.96
CA SER A 346 -37.88 -16.02 11.98
C SER A 346 -36.45 -16.37 11.63
N MET A 347 -35.58 -16.42 12.64
CA MET A 347 -34.19 -16.82 12.52
C MET A 347 -33.90 -18.15 13.19
N SER A 348 -33.17 -19.02 12.49
CA SER A 348 -32.70 -20.30 12.99
C SER A 348 -31.18 -20.43 12.80
N LEU A 349 -30.47 -20.77 13.87
CA LEU A 349 -29.03 -21.02 13.83
C LEU A 349 -28.73 -22.35 13.09
N ASP A 350 -27.71 -22.36 12.24
CA ASP A 350 -27.22 -23.59 11.62
C ASP A 350 -26.42 -24.41 12.67
N GLY A 351 -26.57 -25.75 12.65
CA GLY A 351 -25.85 -26.66 13.55
C GLY A 351 -26.42 -26.75 14.97
N SER A 352 -25.86 -27.67 15.76
CA SER A 352 -26.32 -28.03 17.11
C SER A 352 -25.43 -27.50 18.25
N ALA A 353 -24.30 -26.85 17.94
CA ALA A 353 -23.39 -26.29 18.93
C ALA A 353 -24.08 -25.19 19.74
N ARG A 354 -24.14 -25.38 21.07
CA ARG A 354 -24.78 -24.46 22.03
C ARG A 354 -24.01 -24.38 23.34
N ALA A 355 -22.73 -24.76 23.38
CA ALA A 355 -21.83 -24.53 24.53
C ALA A 355 -21.07 -23.21 24.30
N PRO A 356 -20.65 -22.49 25.36
CA PRO A 356 -19.80 -21.32 25.17
C PRO A 356 -18.39 -21.78 24.79
N ALA A 357 -17.64 -20.91 24.11
CA ALA A 357 -16.21 -21.14 23.93
C ALA A 357 -15.51 -20.94 25.28
N THR A 358 -14.68 -21.89 25.70
CA THR A 358 -13.97 -21.81 26.98
C THR A 358 -12.52 -21.44 26.77
N VAL A 359 -12.03 -20.49 27.57
CA VAL A 359 -10.65 -20.00 27.50
C VAL A 359 -10.02 -20.02 28.89
N SER A 360 -8.85 -20.63 29.00
CA SER A 360 -8.01 -20.57 30.20
C SER A 360 -6.55 -20.34 29.83
N TYR A 361 -5.72 -20.05 30.83
CA TYR A 361 -4.29 -19.87 30.64
C TYR A 361 -3.50 -20.78 31.59
N ASN A 362 -2.69 -21.67 31.02
CA ASN A 362 -1.76 -22.53 31.74
C ASN A 362 -0.51 -22.75 30.87
N ASN A 363 0.54 -21.95 31.10
CA ASN A 363 1.73 -21.88 30.24
C ASN A 363 1.40 -21.69 28.74
N GLY A 364 0.32 -20.97 28.45
CA GLY A 364 -0.25 -20.81 27.12
C GLY A 364 -1.77 -20.73 27.17
N PHE A 365 -2.38 -20.12 26.15
CA PHE A 365 -3.84 -20.08 26.02
C PHE A 365 -4.37 -21.46 25.64
N GLN A 366 -5.33 -21.95 26.43
CA GLN A 366 -6.09 -23.16 26.15
C GLN A 366 -7.48 -22.73 25.71
N VAL A 367 -7.82 -23.02 24.45
CA VAL A 367 -9.06 -22.59 23.82
C VAL A 367 -9.83 -23.82 23.37
N SER A 368 -11.07 -23.95 23.82
CA SER A 368 -12.03 -24.92 23.28
C SER A 368 -13.24 -24.15 22.77
N ASN A 369 -13.35 -24.03 21.45
CA ASN A 369 -14.35 -23.20 20.80
C ASN A 369 -15.23 -24.05 19.88
N PRO A 370 -16.51 -24.28 20.23
CA PRO A 370 -17.42 -25.08 19.39
C PRO A 370 -17.85 -24.35 18.10
N PHE A 371 -17.48 -23.08 17.95
CA PHE A 371 -17.70 -22.25 16.77
C PHE A 371 -16.39 -21.97 16.01
N GLU A 372 -15.30 -22.68 16.33
CA GLU A 372 -14.02 -22.51 15.65
C GLU A 372 -14.14 -22.82 14.15
N ILE A 373 -13.50 -22.00 13.33
CA ILE A 373 -13.43 -22.19 11.87
C ILE A 373 -11.99 -22.07 11.38
N ASP A 374 -11.70 -22.79 10.30
CA ASP A 374 -10.49 -22.55 9.53
C ASP A 374 -10.71 -21.39 8.55
N MET A 375 -9.97 -20.30 8.75
CA MET A 375 -10.06 -19.10 7.91
C MET A 375 -9.66 -19.34 6.45
N VAL A 376 -8.93 -20.42 6.14
CA VAL A 376 -8.68 -20.88 4.75
C VAL A 376 -9.99 -21.10 4.01
N ASN A 377 -10.99 -21.68 4.68
CA ASN A 377 -12.26 -22.01 4.05
C ASN A 377 -13.11 -20.78 3.72
N PHE A 378 -12.80 -19.65 4.36
CA PHE A 378 -13.57 -18.41 4.25
C PHE A 378 -12.87 -17.35 3.42
N THR A 379 -11.55 -17.28 3.46
CA THR A 379 -10.75 -16.23 2.82
C THR A 379 -9.70 -16.77 1.85
N GLY A 380 -9.48 -18.09 1.79
CA GLY A 380 -8.40 -18.71 1.01
C GLY A 380 -7.01 -18.51 1.59
N THR A 381 -6.88 -18.00 2.82
CA THR A 381 -5.59 -17.67 3.45
C THR A 381 -5.00 -18.86 4.19
N THR A 382 -4.00 -19.52 3.60
CA THR A 382 -3.32 -20.70 4.18
C THR A 382 -2.26 -20.32 5.22
N ALA A 383 -2.65 -20.30 6.50
CA ALA A 383 -1.85 -20.66 7.70
C ALA A 383 -2.54 -20.17 9.00
N ALA A 384 -2.28 -20.86 10.10
CA ALA A 384 -2.64 -20.42 11.46
C ALA A 384 -2.05 -19.04 11.76
N GLY A 385 -2.90 -18.07 12.15
CA GLY A 385 -2.47 -16.80 12.75
C GLY A 385 -2.12 -15.64 11.82
N VAL A 386 -2.50 -15.64 10.52
CA VAL A 386 -2.12 -14.52 9.64
C VAL A 386 -3.08 -13.34 9.80
N LEU A 387 -2.54 -12.23 10.31
CA LEU A 387 -3.21 -10.94 10.49
C LEU A 387 -3.70 -10.36 9.17
N GLY A 388 -4.82 -9.63 9.16
CA GLY A 388 -5.32 -8.93 7.97
C GLY A 388 -6.53 -9.57 7.26
N ASN A 389 -7.30 -10.46 7.89
CA ASN A 389 -8.35 -11.26 7.24
C ASN A 389 -9.71 -10.56 7.05
N ALA A 390 -9.72 -9.24 6.83
CA ALA A 390 -10.95 -8.44 6.68
C ALA A 390 -11.17 -7.89 5.25
N GLY A 391 -10.60 -8.54 4.23
CA GLY A 391 -10.76 -8.11 2.84
C GLY A 391 -12.11 -8.50 2.23
N GLY A 392 -12.35 -8.09 0.97
CA GLY A 392 -13.59 -8.38 0.24
C GLY A 392 -13.49 -9.67 -0.56
N LEU A 393 -14.62 -10.32 -0.80
CA LEU A 393 -14.70 -11.54 -1.59
C LEU A 393 -15.93 -11.54 -2.49
N CYS A 394 -15.81 -12.27 -3.60
CA CYS A 394 -16.88 -12.50 -4.55
C CYS A 394 -16.95 -14.00 -4.84
N GLN A 395 -18.14 -14.58 -4.68
CA GLN A 395 -18.41 -15.97 -5.03
C GLN A 395 -19.32 -16.05 -6.25
N THR A 396 -18.88 -16.78 -7.27
CA THR A 396 -19.67 -17.09 -8.45
C THR A 396 -20.65 -18.24 -8.17
N LYS A 397 -21.68 -18.36 -9.02
CA LYS A 397 -22.69 -19.43 -8.91
C LYS A 397 -22.10 -20.84 -8.97
N ASP A 398 -21.01 -21.03 -9.70
CA ASP A 398 -20.29 -22.31 -9.83
C ASP A 398 -19.31 -22.60 -8.68
N GLY A 399 -19.30 -21.76 -7.63
CA GLY A 399 -18.53 -21.97 -6.41
C GLY A 399 -17.07 -21.50 -6.50
N LEU A 400 -16.67 -20.80 -7.57
CA LEU A 400 -15.38 -20.12 -7.61
C LEU A 400 -15.44 -18.88 -6.70
N VAL A 401 -14.41 -18.69 -5.90
CA VAL A 401 -14.28 -17.52 -5.03
C VAL A 401 -12.97 -16.80 -5.35
N PHE A 402 -13.07 -15.49 -5.52
CA PHE A 402 -11.94 -14.58 -5.54
C PHE A 402 -12.05 -13.66 -4.33
N ALA A 403 -10.97 -13.59 -3.55
CA ALA A 403 -10.92 -12.82 -2.31
C ALA A 403 -9.67 -11.96 -2.27
N SER A 404 -9.76 -10.88 -1.50
CA SER A 404 -8.66 -10.00 -1.17
C SER A 404 -8.39 -10.05 0.33
N LYS A 405 -7.18 -9.67 0.69
CA LYS A 405 -6.72 -9.53 2.06
C LYS A 405 -6.02 -8.18 2.19
N PHE A 406 -6.41 -7.38 3.18
CA PHE A 406 -5.78 -6.08 3.37
C PHE A 406 -4.36 -6.23 3.95
N ARG A 407 -3.56 -5.18 3.82
CA ARG A 407 -2.19 -5.14 4.35
C ARG A 407 -2.22 -5.09 5.87
N TRP A 408 -1.48 -5.96 6.55
CA TRP A 408 -1.27 -5.77 7.98
C TRP A 408 -0.17 -4.75 8.23
N SER A 409 -0.24 -4.02 9.33
CA SER A 409 0.72 -2.95 9.67
C SER A 409 2.20 -3.38 9.70
N SER A 410 2.47 -4.67 9.93
CA SER A 410 3.81 -5.26 9.90
C SER A 410 4.14 -6.00 8.62
N THR A 411 3.33 -5.88 7.56
CA THR A 411 3.57 -6.45 6.22
C THR A 411 3.51 -5.36 5.17
N GLU A 412 4.27 -5.47 4.09
CA GLU A 412 4.36 -4.48 3.01
C GLU A 412 3.35 -4.71 1.87
N PHE A 413 2.77 -5.91 1.83
CA PHE A 413 1.88 -6.37 0.77
C PHE A 413 0.41 -6.43 1.21
N TYR A 414 -0.49 -6.44 0.24
CA TYR A 414 -1.85 -6.95 0.39
C TYR A 414 -1.94 -8.35 -0.26
N GLY A 415 -2.95 -9.14 0.08
CA GLY A 415 -3.10 -10.51 -0.43
C GLY A 415 -4.24 -10.65 -1.43
N LEU A 416 -4.09 -11.59 -2.37
CA LEU A 416 -5.15 -12.03 -3.28
C LEU A 416 -5.24 -13.56 -3.28
N GLN A 417 -6.46 -14.07 -3.31
CA GLN A 417 -6.73 -15.51 -3.20
C GLN A 417 -7.80 -15.94 -4.18
N ARG A 418 -7.63 -17.16 -4.71
CA ARG A 418 -8.65 -17.86 -5.48
C ARG A 418 -8.81 -19.27 -4.94
N TYR A 419 -10.04 -19.70 -4.72
CA TYR A 419 -10.35 -21.05 -4.26
C TYR A 419 -11.75 -21.48 -4.73
N LYS A 420 -12.10 -22.73 -4.49
CA LYS A 420 -13.39 -23.30 -4.88
C LYS A 420 -14.11 -23.89 -3.68
N VAL A 421 -15.42 -23.64 -3.60
CA VAL A 421 -16.33 -24.23 -2.62
C VAL A 421 -17.40 -25.06 -3.31
N SER A 422 -18.00 -26.01 -2.59
CA SER A 422 -19.06 -26.88 -3.10
C SER A 422 -20.45 -26.33 -2.77
N GLY A 423 -21.43 -26.62 -3.63
CA GLY A 423 -22.82 -26.22 -3.45
C GLY A 423 -23.13 -24.80 -3.97
N THR A 424 -24.38 -24.36 -3.76
CA THR A 424 -24.82 -23.01 -4.15
C THR A 424 -24.20 -21.94 -3.23
N PRO A 425 -24.21 -20.64 -3.61
CA PRO A 425 -23.87 -19.57 -2.68
C PRO A 425 -24.69 -19.61 -1.37
N PHE A 426 -25.93 -20.08 -1.39
CA PHE A 426 -26.68 -20.26 -0.14
C PHE A 426 -26.15 -21.42 0.71
N ASP A 427 -25.90 -22.58 0.11
CA ASP A 427 -25.54 -23.81 0.83
C ASP A 427 -24.09 -23.84 1.30
N SER A 428 -23.19 -23.23 0.53
CA SER A 428 -21.74 -23.24 0.81
C SER A 428 -21.32 -22.41 2.02
N TRP A 429 -22.19 -21.54 2.54
CA TRP A 429 -21.85 -20.60 3.62
C TRP A 429 -22.25 -21.10 5.02
N VAL A 430 -22.56 -22.38 5.19
CA VAL A 430 -22.74 -22.97 6.54
C VAL A 430 -21.40 -22.98 7.28
N ALA A 431 -21.33 -22.26 8.40
CA ALA A 431 -20.03 -21.97 9.03
C ALA A 431 -19.26 -23.22 9.46
N SER A 432 -19.98 -24.22 10.00
CA SER A 432 -19.41 -25.44 10.57
C SER A 432 -18.99 -26.50 9.55
N THR A 433 -19.42 -26.37 8.28
CA THR A 433 -19.16 -27.39 7.25
C THR A 433 -18.53 -26.84 5.98
N ARG A 434 -18.36 -25.51 5.88
CA ARG A 434 -17.71 -24.87 4.73
C ARG A 434 -16.28 -25.39 4.59
N SER A 435 -15.94 -25.80 3.38
CA SER A 435 -14.59 -26.25 2.99
C SER A 435 -14.17 -25.59 1.68
N ALA A 436 -12.90 -25.21 1.60
CA ALA A 436 -12.27 -24.71 0.39
C ALA A 436 -11.38 -25.79 -0.26
N SER A 437 -11.27 -25.74 -1.57
CA SER A 437 -10.40 -26.57 -2.40
C SER A 437 -9.70 -25.71 -3.45
N ASN A 438 -8.61 -26.23 -4.05
CA ASN A 438 -7.86 -25.54 -5.11
C ASN A 438 -7.42 -24.11 -4.72
N VAL A 439 -7.03 -23.94 -3.46
CA VAL A 439 -6.61 -22.66 -2.90
C VAL A 439 -5.27 -22.26 -3.52
N ILE A 440 -5.26 -21.12 -4.21
CA ILE A 440 -4.05 -20.45 -4.68
C ILE A 440 -4.07 -19.01 -4.16
N ASN A 441 -2.92 -18.48 -3.78
CA ASN A 441 -2.79 -17.15 -3.22
C ASN A 441 -1.50 -16.46 -3.67
N ALA A 442 -1.48 -15.13 -3.57
CA ALA A 442 -0.29 -14.30 -3.78
C ALA A 442 -0.28 -13.12 -2.81
N ASN A 443 0.92 -12.74 -2.40
CA ASN A 443 1.19 -11.47 -1.75
C ASN A 443 1.61 -10.47 -2.83
N VAL A 444 0.88 -9.36 -2.94
CA VAL A 444 1.11 -8.32 -3.95
C VAL A 444 1.87 -7.17 -3.31
N LEU A 445 3.10 -6.98 -3.78
CA LEU A 445 4.02 -5.97 -3.31
C LEU A 445 3.78 -4.62 -4.02
N PRO A 446 3.95 -3.49 -3.30
CA PRO A 446 3.80 -2.18 -3.89
C PRO A 446 5.00 -1.79 -4.75
N VAL A 447 4.72 -1.20 -5.91
CA VAL A 447 5.73 -0.72 -6.86
C VAL A 447 5.81 0.80 -6.80
N PHE A 448 7.02 1.32 -6.66
CA PHE A 448 7.32 2.74 -6.49
C PHE A 448 8.16 3.29 -7.64
N GLY A 449 8.19 4.61 -7.78
CA GLY A 449 9.01 5.31 -8.77
C GLY A 449 10.41 5.70 -8.32
N SER A 450 10.78 5.27 -7.12
CA SER A 450 12.01 5.64 -6.46
C SER A 450 12.43 4.51 -5.53
N ALA A 451 13.73 4.40 -5.26
CA ALA A 451 14.26 3.47 -4.26
C ALA A 451 13.76 3.77 -2.83
N VAL A 452 13.22 4.95 -2.58
CA VAL A 452 12.50 5.29 -1.35
C VAL A 452 11.03 4.84 -1.49
N GLY A 453 10.65 3.79 -0.75
CA GLY A 453 9.30 3.23 -0.73
C GLY A 453 8.48 3.64 0.50
N ALA A 454 8.01 2.66 1.28
CA ALA A 454 7.15 2.87 2.47
C ALA A 454 7.79 2.39 3.79
N ASN A 455 7.17 2.72 4.93
CA ASN A 455 7.66 2.43 6.29
C ASN A 455 9.07 3.00 6.52
N LEU A 456 9.14 4.32 6.34
CA LEU A 456 10.36 5.11 6.36
C LEU A 456 10.78 5.33 7.81
N LEU A 457 11.81 4.62 8.24
CA LEU A 457 12.25 4.55 9.64
C LEU A 457 13.76 4.77 9.77
N GLY A 458 14.19 5.30 10.91
CA GLY A 458 15.61 5.37 11.27
C GLY A 458 16.39 6.30 10.36
N VAL A 459 15.88 7.53 10.17
CA VAL A 459 16.52 8.54 9.32
C VAL A 459 17.83 8.98 9.97
N ARG A 460 18.93 8.74 9.27
CA ARG A 460 20.32 9.04 9.67
C ARG A 460 20.93 10.00 8.68
N PHE A 461 21.32 11.19 9.13
CA PHE A 461 22.11 12.11 8.31
C PHE A 461 23.56 11.63 8.24
N ILE A 462 24.04 11.38 7.03
CA ILE A 462 25.46 11.05 6.77
C ILE A 462 26.24 12.23 6.19
N ASP A 463 25.51 13.22 5.69
CA ASP A 463 25.95 14.55 5.27
C ASP A 463 24.77 15.52 5.51
N ASN A 464 24.95 16.82 5.35
CA ASN A 464 23.87 17.81 5.50
C ASN A 464 22.70 17.61 4.52
N ARG A 465 22.92 16.85 3.43
CA ARG A 465 21.93 16.59 2.37
C ARG A 465 21.80 15.12 1.98
N LYS A 466 22.46 14.22 2.69
CA LYS A 466 22.46 12.78 2.40
C LYS A 466 22.01 12.02 3.62
N ILE A 467 21.06 11.12 3.41
CA ILE A 467 20.47 10.33 4.48
C ILE A 467 20.50 8.85 4.14
N LEU A 468 20.59 8.04 5.19
CA LEU A 468 20.25 6.62 5.19
C LEU A 468 18.97 6.40 5.99
N LEU A 469 18.12 5.52 5.52
CA LEU A 469 16.90 5.11 6.22
C LEU A 469 16.53 3.67 5.87
N ALA A 470 15.73 3.05 6.72
CA ALA A 470 15.09 1.78 6.42
C ALA A 470 13.73 2.05 5.75
N CYS A 471 13.43 1.33 4.66
CA CYS A 471 12.11 1.31 4.04
C CYS A 471 11.93 0.04 3.20
N SER A 472 10.69 -0.25 2.79
CA SER A 472 10.36 -1.39 1.91
C SER A 472 9.74 -0.96 0.59
N GLY A 473 9.82 -1.84 -0.41
CA GLY A 473 9.14 -1.64 -1.68
C GLY A 473 9.67 -2.45 -2.85
N THR A 474 9.10 -2.19 -4.02
CA THR A 474 9.60 -2.68 -5.31
C THR A 474 9.95 -1.48 -6.20
N TYR A 475 11.20 -1.42 -6.67
CA TYR A 475 11.70 -0.37 -7.57
C TYR A 475 12.67 -1.01 -8.58
N ASP A 476 12.54 -0.66 -9.86
CA ASP A 476 13.31 -1.26 -10.98
C ASP A 476 13.33 -2.81 -10.92
N ASP A 477 12.15 -3.41 -10.70
CA ASP A 477 11.92 -4.86 -10.55
C ASP A 477 12.66 -5.54 -9.38
N VAL A 478 13.31 -4.76 -8.50
CA VAL A 478 13.94 -5.25 -7.28
C VAL A 478 13.02 -5.01 -6.08
N THR A 479 12.69 -6.09 -5.37
CA THR A 479 11.89 -6.03 -4.15
C THR A 479 12.78 -6.04 -2.91
N TYR A 480 12.44 -5.22 -1.93
CA TYR A 480 13.11 -5.12 -0.64
C TYR A 480 12.12 -4.98 0.52
N ASN A 481 12.48 -5.58 1.66
CA ASN A 481 11.65 -5.59 2.86
C ASN A 481 12.00 -4.40 3.79
N TYR A 482 11.30 -4.29 4.92
CA TYR A 482 11.42 -3.19 5.87
C TYR A 482 12.78 -3.02 6.56
N ASN A 483 13.68 -4.00 6.48
CA ASN A 483 15.01 -3.92 7.10
C ASN A 483 16.07 -3.40 6.12
N ASN A 484 15.74 -3.28 4.83
CA ASN A 484 16.69 -2.82 3.83
C ASN A 484 17.00 -1.33 4.02
N THR A 485 18.28 -1.01 3.95
CA THR A 485 18.76 0.37 3.98
C THR A 485 18.71 0.98 2.59
N VAL A 486 18.21 2.21 2.52
CA VAL A 486 18.14 3.03 1.32
C VAL A 486 18.92 4.32 1.57
N PHE A 487 19.65 4.74 0.54
CA PHE A 487 20.29 6.04 0.47
C PHE A 487 19.40 7.01 -0.30
N SER A 488 19.29 8.24 0.19
CA SER A 488 18.65 9.34 -0.54
C SER A 488 19.42 10.64 -0.35
N GLU A 489 19.63 11.35 -1.46
CA GLU A 489 19.86 12.79 -1.39
C GLU A 489 18.55 13.55 -1.15
N ILE A 490 18.64 14.68 -0.46
CA ILE A 490 17.52 15.59 -0.22
C ILE A 490 17.84 17.01 -0.72
N GLY A 491 16.79 17.81 -0.91
CA GLY A 491 16.91 19.21 -1.31
C GLY A 491 17.78 20.03 -0.35
N SER A 492 18.19 21.23 -0.77
CA SER A 492 19.04 22.10 0.06
C SER A 492 18.26 22.88 1.13
N GLN A 493 16.95 23.05 0.95
CA GLN A 493 16.08 23.81 1.84
C GLN A 493 14.72 23.12 2.00
N PRO A 494 14.09 23.21 3.18
CA PRO A 494 12.81 22.56 3.46
C PRO A 494 11.62 23.41 3.00
N THR A 495 11.60 23.87 1.75
CA THR A 495 10.54 24.76 1.22
C THR A 495 9.60 24.09 0.23
N TYR A 496 9.82 22.81 -0.09
CA TYR A 496 8.97 22.06 -0.99
C TYR A 496 7.65 21.70 -0.29
N GLN A 497 6.53 21.93 -0.95
CA GLN A 497 5.21 21.66 -0.38
C GLN A 497 4.74 20.26 -0.74
N TYR A 498 4.51 19.46 0.29
CA TYR A 498 3.92 18.14 0.21
C TYR A 498 2.46 18.18 0.61
N ASN A 499 1.58 17.56 -0.18
CA ASN A 499 0.21 17.31 0.28
C ASN A 499 0.24 16.25 1.39
N SER A 500 -0.60 16.45 2.42
CA SER A 500 -0.74 15.52 3.54
C SER A 500 -2.21 15.14 3.76
N VAL A 501 -2.48 13.84 3.66
CA VAL A 501 -3.81 13.27 3.91
C VAL A 501 -4.15 13.20 5.40
N GLN A 502 -3.17 13.05 6.29
CA GLN A 502 -3.42 13.01 7.74
C GLN A 502 -3.60 14.41 8.34
N HIS A 503 -2.95 15.43 7.78
CA HIS A 503 -3.10 16.82 8.23
C HIS A 503 -4.16 17.61 7.46
N ASN A 504 -4.67 17.07 6.34
CA ASN A 504 -5.65 17.74 5.48
C ASN A 504 -5.19 19.15 5.03
N THR A 505 -3.88 19.27 4.75
CA THR A 505 -3.19 20.50 4.34
C THR A 505 -1.89 20.14 3.64
N THR A 506 -1.04 21.13 3.34
CA THR A 506 0.34 20.92 2.93
C THR A 506 1.32 20.99 4.10
N LEU A 507 2.42 20.22 4.00
CA LEU A 507 3.59 20.29 4.86
C LEU A 507 4.79 20.77 4.05
N ASN A 508 5.65 21.59 4.66
CA ASN A 508 6.93 21.95 4.08
C ASN A 508 7.93 20.80 4.22
N GLY A 509 8.92 20.73 3.33
CA GLY A 509 9.92 19.67 3.34
C GLY A 509 11.02 19.85 2.32
N PHE A 510 11.99 18.95 2.35
CA PHE A 510 13.09 18.96 1.38
C PHE A 510 12.66 18.33 0.06
N ALA A 511 12.91 19.02 -1.05
CA ALA A 511 12.54 18.50 -2.37
C ALA A 511 13.21 17.14 -2.67
N PRO A 512 12.47 16.16 -3.21
CA PRO A 512 13.02 14.90 -3.71
C PRO A 512 14.21 15.08 -4.69
N GLN A 513 15.27 14.29 -4.55
CA GLN A 513 16.44 14.27 -5.45
C GLN A 513 16.61 12.92 -6.17
N SER A 514 17.17 12.94 -7.37
CA SER A 514 17.20 11.76 -8.26
C SER A 514 18.19 10.70 -7.78
N ASN A 515 19.23 11.12 -7.05
CA ASN A 515 20.21 10.22 -6.48
C ASN A 515 19.62 9.50 -5.25
N ARG A 516 18.97 8.36 -5.54
CA ARG A 516 18.36 7.46 -4.57
C ARG A 516 18.67 6.04 -4.97
N LYS A 517 19.16 5.23 -4.03
CA LYS A 517 19.54 3.85 -4.32
C LYS A 517 19.27 2.95 -3.12
N GLN A 518 18.84 1.73 -3.41
CA GLN A 518 18.84 0.66 -2.43
C GLN A 518 20.29 0.25 -2.16
N ILE A 519 20.63 0.10 -0.88
CA ILE A 519 21.92 -0.47 -0.48
C ILE A 519 21.76 -1.97 -0.22
N GLY A 520 20.70 -2.36 0.49
CA GLY A 520 20.41 -3.76 0.83
C GLY A 520 20.22 -3.99 2.33
N ASP A 521 20.15 -5.26 2.72
CA ASP A 521 19.90 -5.69 4.09
C ASP A 521 21.22 -5.91 4.87
N ASP A 522 21.95 -4.81 5.12
CA ASP A 522 23.31 -4.84 5.67
C ASP A 522 23.39 -4.24 7.09
N PHE A 523 23.97 -4.98 8.03
CA PHE A 523 24.21 -4.49 9.40
C PHE A 523 25.28 -3.40 9.47
N THR A 524 26.14 -3.25 8.46
CA THR A 524 27.20 -2.23 8.36
C THR A 524 26.69 -0.81 8.63
N TYR A 525 25.46 -0.50 8.22
CA TYR A 525 24.83 0.81 8.42
C TYR A 525 23.94 0.89 9.66
N THR A 526 23.87 -0.17 10.49
CA THR A 526 23.04 -0.17 11.71
C THR A 526 23.72 0.58 12.84
N ALA A 527 22.95 1.27 13.69
CA ALA A 527 23.44 1.93 14.90
C ALA A 527 24.57 2.96 14.64
N MET A 528 24.51 3.68 13.51
CA MET A 528 25.50 4.71 13.17
C MET A 528 25.50 5.89 14.14
N ILE A 529 26.59 6.65 14.11
CA ILE A 529 26.80 7.82 14.97
C ILE A 529 26.92 9.06 14.08
N SER A 530 25.91 9.92 14.09
CA SER A 530 25.91 11.19 13.38
C SER A 530 26.30 12.34 14.32
N LEU A 531 27.41 13.02 14.01
CA LEU A 531 27.86 14.22 14.71
C LEU A 531 27.54 15.45 13.87
N VAL A 532 26.73 16.37 14.39
CA VAL A 532 26.27 17.60 13.70
C VAL A 532 26.87 18.83 14.37
N ASP A 533 27.76 19.54 13.68
CA ASP A 533 28.40 20.73 14.23
C ASP A 533 27.48 21.96 14.18
N THR A 534 27.90 23.04 14.84
CA THR A 534 27.18 24.32 14.94
C THR A 534 26.92 24.99 13.60
N ASP A 535 27.72 24.70 12.57
CA ASP A 535 27.53 25.18 11.19
C ASP A 535 26.61 24.28 10.35
N GLY A 536 26.12 23.16 10.91
CA GLY A 536 25.30 22.18 10.22
C GLY A 536 26.09 21.15 9.41
N SER A 537 27.43 21.13 9.47
CA SER A 537 28.24 20.05 8.91
C SER A 537 27.97 18.75 9.67
N VAL A 538 28.02 17.62 8.95
CA VAL A 538 27.75 16.29 9.51
C VAL A 538 28.94 15.37 9.28
N ARG A 539 29.36 14.66 10.34
CA ARG A 539 30.30 13.54 10.26
C ARG A 539 29.61 12.29 10.79
N CYS A 540 29.61 11.22 10.01
CA CYS A 540 28.95 9.97 10.37
C CYS A 540 29.95 8.85 10.56
N TYR A 541 29.82 8.09 11.65
CA TYR A 541 30.72 6.99 12.00
C TYR A 541 29.96 5.66 12.14
N GLY A 542 30.65 4.57 11.82
CA GLY A 542 30.16 3.18 11.97
C GLY A 542 30.57 2.52 13.28
N THR A 543 31.19 3.26 14.20
CA THR A 543 31.88 2.82 15.44
C THR A 543 30.93 2.40 16.57
N SER A 544 30.01 1.48 16.26
CA SER A 544 29.05 0.91 17.21
C SER A 544 29.30 -0.59 17.40
N PHE A 545 29.43 -1.04 18.63
CA PHE A 545 29.68 -2.44 18.98
C PHE A 545 28.45 -3.02 19.66
N ILE A 546 27.82 -4.01 19.04
CA ILE A 546 26.55 -4.56 19.49
C ILE A 546 26.81 -6.00 19.96
N GLU A 547 26.47 -6.30 21.21
CA GLU A 547 26.58 -7.65 21.75
C GLU A 547 25.72 -8.63 20.93
N GLY A 548 26.28 -9.79 20.60
CA GLY A 548 25.55 -10.85 19.89
C GLY A 548 25.29 -10.58 18.41
N VAL A 549 25.82 -9.51 17.82
CA VAL A 549 25.64 -9.17 16.40
C VAL A 549 26.99 -9.03 15.69
N TYR A 550 27.16 -9.75 14.60
CA TYR A 550 28.35 -9.61 13.75
C TYR A 550 28.18 -8.42 12.80
N LYS A 551 28.87 -7.31 13.11
CA LYS A 551 28.90 -6.09 12.29
C LYS A 551 30.33 -5.55 12.21
N THR A 552 30.75 -5.10 11.02
CA THR A 552 31.97 -4.30 10.86
C THR A 552 31.76 -2.91 11.49
N SER A 553 32.58 -2.57 12.49
CA SER A 553 32.54 -1.25 13.14
C SER A 553 33.47 -0.29 12.42
N GLY A 554 32.97 0.39 11.39
CA GLY A 554 33.75 1.30 10.55
C GLY A 554 34.03 2.66 11.18
N GLY A 555 35.11 3.32 10.75
CA GLY A 555 35.50 4.68 11.12
C GLY A 555 34.59 5.77 10.51
N LEU A 556 35.18 6.81 9.92
CA LEU A 556 34.44 7.88 9.27
C LEU A 556 33.88 7.40 7.93
N LEU A 557 32.58 7.64 7.71
CA LEU A 557 31.89 7.31 6.47
C LEU A 557 32.17 8.38 5.41
N ASN A 558 32.58 7.95 4.22
CA ASN A 558 32.53 8.81 3.03
C ASN A 558 31.08 8.80 2.48
N PRO A 559 30.37 9.94 2.47
CA PRO A 559 28.96 9.96 2.11
C PRO A 559 28.69 9.79 0.61
N ASP A 560 29.71 9.89 -0.25
CA ASP A 560 29.59 9.66 -1.70
C ASP A 560 29.79 8.19 -2.07
N THR A 561 30.80 7.55 -1.48
CA THR A 561 31.12 6.13 -1.76
C THR A 561 30.37 5.17 -0.85
N LEU A 562 29.92 5.65 0.31
CA LEU A 562 29.34 4.85 1.41
C LEU A 562 30.34 3.85 2.02
N GLU A 563 31.62 4.13 1.89
CA GLU A 563 32.71 3.31 2.47
C GLU A 563 33.27 3.97 3.73
N PHE A 564 33.68 3.14 4.68
CA PHE A 564 34.39 3.58 5.87
C PHE A 564 35.90 3.62 5.61
N ASP A 565 36.59 4.61 6.18
CA ASP A 565 38.04 4.80 6.03
C ASP A 565 38.89 3.74 6.77
N GLU A 566 38.43 3.30 7.94
CA GLU A 566 39.11 2.29 8.76
C GLU A 566 38.12 1.38 9.51
N THR A 567 38.62 0.38 10.23
CA THR A 567 37.82 -0.53 11.07
C THR A 567 38.31 -0.51 12.50
N TYR A 568 37.37 -0.34 13.43
CA TYR A 568 37.59 -0.41 14.87
C TYR A 568 37.20 -1.78 15.42
N THR A 569 37.87 -2.19 16.49
CA THR A 569 37.61 -3.46 17.17
C THR A 569 37.47 -3.27 18.67
N ILE A 570 36.76 -4.18 19.32
CA ILE A 570 36.69 -4.28 20.77
C ILE A 570 36.74 -5.76 21.16
N GLU A 571 37.47 -6.08 22.21
CA GLU A 571 37.42 -7.44 22.76
C GLU A 571 36.08 -7.69 23.46
N PRO A 572 35.44 -8.85 23.26
CA PRO A 572 34.17 -9.17 23.92
C PRO A 572 34.20 -9.06 25.44
N THR A 573 35.38 -9.31 26.05
CA THR A 573 35.63 -9.18 27.49
C THR A 573 35.48 -7.74 27.97
N VAL A 574 35.93 -6.74 27.21
CA VAL A 574 35.80 -5.31 27.56
C VAL A 574 34.32 -4.90 27.56
N LEU A 575 33.57 -5.34 26.55
CA LEU A 575 32.14 -5.04 26.43
C LEU A 575 31.31 -5.72 27.53
N GLU A 576 31.63 -6.97 27.87
CA GLU A 576 31.01 -7.70 28.98
C GLU A 576 31.32 -7.04 30.33
N SER A 577 32.58 -6.67 30.59
CA SER A 577 32.96 -5.97 31.83
C SER A 577 32.20 -4.66 32.00
N LEU A 578 32.09 -3.85 30.93
CA LEU A 578 31.31 -2.61 30.96
C LEU A 578 29.83 -2.87 31.29
N LYS A 579 29.22 -3.92 30.72
CA LYS A 579 27.83 -4.30 31.03
C LYS A 579 27.66 -4.67 32.51
N GLN A 580 28.59 -5.42 33.08
CA GLN A 580 28.55 -5.80 34.50
C GLN A 580 28.74 -4.59 35.42
N ASP A 581 29.62 -3.65 35.08
CA ASP A 581 29.80 -2.40 35.82
C ASP A 581 28.52 -1.55 35.82
N ILE A 582 27.83 -1.48 34.67
CA ILE A 582 26.53 -0.79 34.56
C ILE A 582 25.48 -1.46 35.45
N PHE A 583 25.38 -2.80 35.45
CA PHE A 583 24.47 -3.53 36.33
C PHE A 583 24.77 -3.31 37.81
N ALA A 584 26.05 -3.34 38.20
CA ALA A 584 26.45 -3.07 39.58
C ALA A 584 26.05 -1.65 40.01
N ASN A 585 26.24 -0.66 39.14
CA ASN A 585 25.90 0.74 39.41
C ASN A 585 24.38 0.93 39.66
N ILE A 586 23.53 0.35 38.82
CA ILE A 586 22.07 0.46 39.01
C ILE A 586 21.57 -0.41 40.18
N GLY A 587 22.25 -1.52 40.50
CA GLY A 587 21.97 -2.34 41.68
C GLY A 587 22.15 -1.57 42.99
N ASN A 588 23.17 -0.72 43.06
CA ASN A 588 23.38 0.20 44.19
C ASN A 588 22.26 1.25 44.34
N SER A 589 21.43 1.45 43.31
CA SER A 589 20.26 2.33 43.33
C SER A 589 18.99 1.63 43.85
N GLY A 590 19.11 0.43 44.41
CA GLY A 590 18.01 -0.32 45.05
C GLY A 590 17.28 -1.30 44.12
N ILE A 591 17.78 -1.54 42.91
CA ILE A 591 17.25 -2.56 42.00
C ILE A 591 17.78 -3.93 42.41
N VAL A 592 16.89 -4.80 42.91
CA VAL A 592 17.25 -6.12 43.45
C VAL A 592 16.82 -7.23 42.48
N GLY A 593 17.72 -8.16 42.17
CA GLY A 593 17.45 -9.37 41.39
C GLY A 593 18.50 -9.68 40.32
N THR A 594 18.38 -10.84 39.69
CA THR A 594 19.26 -11.26 38.60
C THR A 594 18.82 -10.58 37.30
N LEU A 595 19.66 -9.70 36.78
CA LEU A 595 19.45 -9.04 35.49
C LEU A 595 20.06 -9.89 34.36
N SER A 596 19.34 -9.98 33.25
CA SER A 596 19.86 -10.47 31.98
C SER A 596 19.63 -9.40 30.92
N GLY A 597 20.57 -9.23 30.00
CA GLY A 597 20.47 -8.19 29.00
C GLY A 597 21.57 -8.24 27.94
N GLN A 598 21.48 -7.29 27.01
CA GLN A 598 22.43 -7.09 25.91
C GLN A 598 22.88 -5.63 25.89
N ILE A 599 24.15 -5.39 25.56
CA ILE A 599 24.76 -4.05 25.49
C ILE A 599 25.09 -3.63 24.06
N VAL A 600 24.92 -2.36 23.75
CA VAL A 600 25.56 -1.67 22.63
C VAL A 600 26.49 -0.59 23.18
N LEU A 601 27.69 -0.45 22.61
CA LEU A 601 28.59 0.67 22.83
C LEU A 601 28.66 1.52 21.56
N TYR A 602 28.24 2.78 21.65
CA TYR A 602 28.45 3.82 20.64
C TYR A 602 29.73 4.58 20.99
N TYR A 603 30.84 4.23 20.35
CA TYR A 603 32.11 4.93 20.52
C TYR A 603 32.10 6.23 19.71
N VAL A 604 32.17 7.37 20.37
CA VAL A 604 32.22 8.70 19.75
C VAL A 604 33.69 9.10 19.56
N PRO A 605 34.25 9.10 18.33
CA PRO A 605 35.68 9.33 18.14
C PRO A 605 36.10 10.79 18.36
N ASP A 606 35.18 11.74 18.16
CA ASP A 606 35.40 13.17 18.43
C ASP A 606 34.84 13.55 19.81
N ASN A 607 35.69 13.50 20.82
CA ASN A 607 35.35 13.80 22.21
C ASN A 607 34.97 15.28 22.46
N THR A 608 35.10 16.16 21.46
CA THR A 608 34.62 17.56 21.58
C THR A 608 33.11 17.66 21.49
N PHE A 609 32.41 16.60 21.07
CA PHE A 609 30.95 16.54 20.98
C PHE A 609 30.32 16.01 22.26
N SER A 610 30.74 14.82 22.68
CA SER A 610 30.26 14.16 23.89
C SER A 610 31.19 13.02 24.29
N LYS A 611 31.00 12.50 25.50
CA LYS A 611 31.48 11.17 25.86
C LYS A 611 30.83 10.10 24.97
N SER A 612 31.43 8.90 24.96
CA SER A 612 30.81 7.72 24.34
C SER A 612 29.60 7.27 25.15
N ILE A 613 28.68 6.56 24.51
CA ILE A 613 27.42 6.13 25.14
C ILE A 613 27.30 4.62 25.04
N ALA A 614 27.06 3.95 26.17
CA ALA A 614 26.61 2.57 26.17
C ALA A 614 25.12 2.48 26.49
N VAL A 615 24.41 1.57 25.84
CA VAL A 615 23.01 1.28 26.14
C VAL A 615 22.84 -0.19 26.44
N VAL A 616 22.30 -0.50 27.62
CA VAL A 616 22.00 -1.86 28.05
C VAL A 616 20.48 -2.04 28.07
N SER A 617 19.99 -2.99 27.27
CA SER A 617 18.61 -3.45 27.35
C SER A 617 18.57 -4.69 28.22
N ALA A 618 17.96 -4.59 29.39
CA ALA A 618 17.95 -5.65 30.39
C ALA A 618 16.54 -5.93 30.92
N TYR A 619 16.36 -7.08 31.55
CA TYR A 619 15.17 -7.42 32.28
C TYR A 619 15.49 -8.27 33.51
N ASN A 620 14.67 -8.12 34.54
CA ASN A 620 14.78 -8.84 35.79
C ASN A 620 13.99 -10.15 35.70
N LEU A 621 14.71 -11.26 35.87
CA LEU A 621 14.18 -12.62 35.73
C LEU A 621 13.12 -12.96 36.78
N ASN A 622 13.05 -12.20 37.89
CA ASN A 622 12.16 -12.51 39.01
C ASN A 622 10.78 -11.84 38.89
N ASN A 623 10.66 -10.73 38.14
CA ASN A 623 9.44 -9.92 38.12
C ASN A 623 9.06 -9.36 36.74
N ASN A 624 9.76 -9.76 35.67
CA ASN A 624 9.51 -9.30 34.30
C ASN A 624 9.55 -7.77 34.13
N GLN A 625 10.32 -7.08 34.97
CA GLN A 625 10.60 -5.65 34.82
C GLN A 625 11.80 -5.48 33.87
N GLY A 626 11.60 -4.76 32.78
CA GLY A 626 12.66 -4.33 31.87
C GLY A 626 13.29 -3.01 32.27
N TYR A 627 14.52 -2.80 31.80
CA TYR A 627 15.33 -1.61 32.01
C TYR A 627 16.04 -1.25 30.71
N ALA A 628 15.85 -0.03 30.24
CA ALA A 628 16.69 0.59 29.22
C ALA A 628 17.67 1.53 29.92
N ILE A 629 18.94 1.16 29.98
CA ILE A 629 19.96 1.83 30.77
C ILE A 629 20.93 2.52 29.82
N TYR A 630 21.09 3.83 29.95
CA TYR A 630 21.95 4.68 29.14
C TYR A 630 23.11 5.17 30.00
N ALA A 631 24.33 4.89 29.56
CA ALA A 631 25.54 5.16 30.32
C ALA A 631 26.51 6.05 29.54
N GLU A 632 27.06 7.06 30.21
CA GLU A 632 28.21 7.83 29.70
C GLU A 632 29.49 7.03 29.96
N VAL A 633 30.35 6.92 28.95
CA VAL A 633 31.50 6.01 28.96
C VAL A 633 32.75 6.73 28.45
N ASP A 634 33.84 6.57 29.17
CA ASP A 634 35.18 6.92 28.70
C ASP A 634 35.83 5.71 28.06
N VAL A 635 36.41 5.89 26.86
CA VAL A 635 36.98 4.81 26.05
C VAL A 635 38.47 5.08 25.84
N VAL A 636 39.28 4.04 25.97
CA VAL A 636 40.73 4.09 25.69
C VAL A 636 41.04 3.20 24.49
N LEU A 637 41.83 3.74 23.57
CA LEU A 637 42.26 3.08 22.34
C LEU A 637 43.75 2.75 22.35
N SER A 638 44.09 1.68 21.64
CA SER A 638 45.43 1.40 21.13
C SER A 638 45.34 1.20 19.61
N GLY A 639 45.65 2.24 18.83
CA GLY A 639 45.30 2.27 17.41
C GLY A 639 43.78 2.35 17.24
N THR A 640 43.19 1.43 16.46
CA THR A 640 41.74 1.31 16.29
C THR A 640 41.11 0.27 17.23
N ASN A 641 41.88 -0.33 18.14
CA ASN A 641 41.39 -1.30 19.10
C ASN A 641 41.00 -0.64 20.42
N ILE A 642 39.77 -0.83 20.87
CA ILE A 642 39.28 -0.42 22.19
C ILE A 642 39.80 -1.41 23.23
N THR A 643 40.68 -0.93 24.11
CA THR A 643 41.33 -1.73 25.15
C THR A 643 40.65 -1.60 26.50
N SER A 644 39.92 -0.51 26.74
CA SER A 644 39.08 -0.36 27.93
C SER A 644 37.92 0.61 27.70
N ALA A 645 36.84 0.41 28.45
CA ALA A 645 35.67 1.28 28.49
C ALA A 645 35.22 1.39 29.94
N THR A 646 35.15 2.61 30.47
CA THR A 646 34.88 2.88 31.89
C THR A 646 33.60 3.68 32.06
N LEU A 647 32.72 3.21 32.94
CA LEU A 647 31.48 3.86 33.29
C LEU A 647 31.71 5.22 33.99
N VAL A 648 31.00 6.25 33.54
CA VAL A 648 31.01 7.60 34.14
C VAL A 648 29.72 7.87 34.89
N SER A 649 28.57 7.66 34.25
CA SER A 649 27.24 7.90 34.85
C SER A 649 26.19 7.01 34.18
N THR A 650 25.06 6.77 34.84
CA THR A 650 23.92 6.02 34.29
C THR A 650 22.61 6.76 34.44
N ARG A 651 21.67 6.46 33.53
CA ARG A 651 20.26 6.87 33.57
C ARG A 651 19.44 5.70 33.06
N TYR A 652 18.24 5.48 33.58
CA TYR A 652 17.43 4.36 33.11
C TYR A 652 15.93 4.67 33.10
N GLU A 653 15.23 3.99 32.20
CA GLU A 653 13.77 3.90 32.18
C GLU A 653 13.36 2.46 32.48
N THR A 654 12.25 2.29 33.21
CA THR A 654 11.69 0.98 33.52
C THR A 654 10.54 0.65 32.57
N LEU A 655 10.40 -0.63 32.24
CA LEU A 655 9.33 -1.17 31.40
C LEU A 655 8.67 -2.34 32.10
N SER A 656 7.35 -2.34 32.21
CA SER A 656 6.64 -3.49 32.78
C SER A 656 6.47 -4.61 31.75
N SER A 657 6.26 -5.83 32.23
CA SER A 657 5.85 -6.98 31.41
C SER A 657 6.86 -7.37 30.32
N VAL A 658 8.15 -7.17 30.54
CA VAL A 658 9.20 -7.59 29.61
C VAL A 658 9.48 -9.07 29.79
N THR A 659 9.34 -9.83 28.70
CA THR A 659 9.52 -11.29 28.69
C THR A 659 10.87 -11.72 28.11
N GLY A 660 11.62 -10.79 27.51
CA GLY A 660 12.96 -11.03 27.00
C GLY A 660 13.48 -9.86 26.16
N ILE A 661 14.72 -10.02 25.67
CA ILE A 661 15.39 -9.09 24.76
C ILE A 661 15.58 -9.80 23.42
N ILE A 662 15.19 -9.14 22.32
CA ILE A 662 15.37 -9.68 20.97
C ILE A 662 16.60 -8.99 20.36
N THR A 663 17.61 -9.80 20.03
CA THR A 663 18.92 -9.27 19.63
C THR A 663 18.90 -8.73 18.22
N GLU A 664 18.47 -9.49 17.20
CA GLU A 664 18.66 -9.09 15.78
C GLU A 664 17.43 -8.47 15.09
N ALA A 665 16.22 -8.71 15.62
CA ALA A 665 15.01 -8.30 14.92
C ALA A 665 14.86 -6.77 14.88
N TYR A 666 14.70 -6.24 13.66
CA TYR A 666 14.31 -4.85 13.39
C TYR A 666 15.29 -3.74 13.81
N MET A 667 16.47 -4.06 14.37
CA MET A 667 17.46 -3.05 14.79
C MET A 667 17.93 -2.12 13.66
N LYS A 668 17.92 -2.61 12.41
CA LYS A 668 18.29 -1.86 11.19
C LYS A 668 17.40 -0.63 10.95
N ARG A 669 16.25 -0.56 11.64
CA ARG A 669 15.27 0.54 11.60
C ARG A 669 15.56 1.62 12.64
N CYS A 670 16.53 1.43 13.52
CA CYS A 670 16.94 2.43 14.52
C CYS A 670 17.82 3.51 13.89
N THR A 671 17.75 4.72 14.43
CA THR A 671 18.61 5.84 14.02
C THR A 671 20.05 5.63 14.51
N GLY A 672 20.22 5.06 15.70
CA GLY A 672 21.53 4.91 16.36
C GLY A 672 21.78 6.06 17.33
N LEU A 673 22.92 6.73 17.20
CA LEU A 673 23.29 7.89 18.02
C LEU A 673 23.37 9.15 17.15
N THR A 674 22.74 10.24 17.59
CA THR A 674 22.88 11.56 17.00
C THR A 674 23.35 12.53 18.07
N VAL A 675 24.48 13.20 17.83
CA VAL A 675 25.01 14.24 18.72
C VAL A 675 25.11 15.54 17.95
N ALA A 676 24.58 16.63 18.49
CA ALA A 676 24.63 17.93 17.83
C ALA A 676 25.08 19.04 18.77
N LYS A 677 25.90 19.97 18.27
CA LYS A 677 26.34 21.16 19.00
C LYS A 677 25.43 22.34 18.72
N TYR A 678 25.08 23.06 19.79
CA TYR A 678 24.37 24.33 19.73
C TYR A 678 25.12 25.38 20.55
N SER A 679 24.71 26.64 20.46
CA SER A 679 25.31 27.70 21.26
C SER A 679 25.05 27.46 22.77
N GLY A 680 26.09 27.06 23.50
CA GLY A 680 26.08 26.88 24.95
C GLY A 680 25.55 25.55 25.47
N PHE A 681 25.17 24.60 24.61
CA PHE A 681 24.75 23.25 24.99
C PHE A 681 24.88 22.27 23.82
N GLY A 682 24.79 20.98 24.09
CA GLY A 682 24.66 19.94 23.07
C GLY A 682 23.38 19.13 23.21
N TYR A 683 23.05 18.43 22.13
CA TYR A 683 21.94 17.48 22.03
C TYR A 683 22.51 16.08 21.85
N ILE A 684 21.93 15.10 22.54
CA ILE A 684 22.14 13.67 22.31
C ILE A 684 20.78 13.02 22.07
N GLY A 685 20.65 12.25 21.01
CA GLY A 685 19.57 11.30 20.79
C GLY A 685 20.16 9.91 20.58
N VAL A 686 19.68 8.90 21.30
CA VAL A 686 20.27 7.55 21.25
C VAL A 686 19.22 6.44 21.38
N ASP A 687 19.33 5.43 20.52
CA ASP A 687 18.49 4.23 20.54
C ASP A 687 19.14 3.08 21.34
N ALA A 688 18.31 2.25 21.97
CA ALA A 688 18.78 1.03 22.64
C ALA A 688 19.16 -0.11 21.69
N VAL A 689 18.73 -0.03 20.41
CA VAL A 689 18.87 -0.98 19.27
C VAL A 689 18.42 -2.43 19.51
N HIS A 690 18.53 -2.94 20.72
CA HIS A 690 17.91 -4.18 21.16
C HIS A 690 16.44 -3.93 21.48
N GLN A 691 15.59 -4.86 21.03
CA GLN A 691 14.15 -4.72 21.19
C GLN A 691 13.69 -5.38 22.48
N PHE A 692 12.83 -4.69 23.24
CA PHE A 692 12.15 -5.30 24.37
C PHE A 692 10.97 -6.14 23.87
N SER A 693 11.01 -7.43 24.16
CA SER A 693 9.87 -8.31 23.93
C SER A 693 8.83 -8.08 25.01
N GLN A 694 7.64 -7.69 24.56
CA GLN A 694 6.45 -7.59 25.39
C GLN A 694 5.34 -8.46 24.80
N PRO A 695 4.29 -8.71 25.55
CA PRO A 695 3.28 -9.63 25.10
C PRO A 695 2.38 -8.96 24.07
N GLY A 696 2.41 -9.46 22.84
CA GLY A 696 1.69 -8.90 21.69
C GLY A 696 2.23 -7.55 21.20
N ASN A 697 3.36 -7.10 21.72
CA ASN A 697 4.01 -5.86 21.31
C ASN A 697 5.53 -6.00 21.42
N ALA A 698 6.27 -5.19 20.71
CA ALA A 698 7.69 -5.10 20.90
C ALA A 698 8.10 -3.65 20.64
N GLN A 699 9.02 -3.11 21.42
CA GLN A 699 9.37 -1.69 21.32
C GLN A 699 10.85 -1.47 21.54
N PHE A 700 11.35 -0.41 20.91
CA PHE A 700 12.67 0.12 21.20
C PHE A 700 12.52 1.26 22.20
N LYS A 701 13.53 1.41 23.05
CA LYS A 701 13.64 2.58 23.91
C LYS A 701 14.71 3.51 23.37
N MET A 702 14.49 4.79 23.58
CA MET A 702 15.42 5.83 23.18
C MET A 702 15.47 6.94 24.23
N MET A 703 16.59 7.64 24.27
CA MET A 703 16.79 8.78 25.14
C MET A 703 17.12 10.01 24.29
N ILE A 704 16.52 11.13 24.65
CA ILE A 704 16.96 12.46 24.22
C ILE A 704 17.54 13.17 25.44
N ALA A 705 18.69 13.81 25.30
CA ALA A 705 19.44 14.40 26.39
C ALA A 705 20.09 15.72 25.99
N LYS A 706 20.21 16.62 26.96
CA LYS A 706 20.95 17.88 26.85
C LYS A 706 22.32 17.70 27.48
N THR A 707 23.36 18.13 26.80
CA THR A 707 24.72 18.16 27.32
C THR A 707 25.21 19.58 27.57
N VAL A 708 26.08 19.72 28.58
CA VAL A 708 26.89 20.91 28.82
C VAL A 708 28.31 20.42 29.01
N ASP A 709 29.27 21.00 28.29
CA ASP A 709 30.68 20.56 28.28
C ASP A 709 30.85 19.05 27.99
N GLY A 710 30.03 18.52 27.08
CA GLY A 710 30.09 17.12 26.65
C GLY A 710 29.49 16.10 27.62
N VAL A 711 28.90 16.55 28.74
CA VAL A 711 28.29 15.70 29.78
C VAL A 711 26.77 15.92 29.83
N ILE A 712 25.99 14.84 29.98
CA ILE A 712 24.52 14.93 30.04
C ILE A 712 24.07 15.57 31.36
N THR A 713 23.26 16.63 31.26
CA THR A 713 22.71 17.39 32.41
C THR A 713 21.22 17.13 32.64
N SER A 714 20.48 16.76 31.60
CA SER A 714 19.05 16.41 31.69
C SER A 714 18.65 15.53 30.51
N ASN A 715 17.59 14.73 30.67
CA ASN A 715 17.15 13.78 29.67
C ASN A 715 15.64 13.49 29.73
N ARG A 716 15.13 12.96 28.62
CA ARG A 716 13.79 12.41 28.47
C ARG A 716 13.88 11.06 27.79
N PHE A 717 13.11 10.10 28.28
CA PHE A 717 12.95 8.81 27.63
C PHE A 717 11.72 8.80 26.74
N LEU A 718 11.84 8.16 25.59
CA LEU A 718 10.78 7.97 24.62
C LEU A 718 10.76 6.52 24.16
N SER A 719 9.60 6.08 23.67
CA SER A 719 9.44 4.79 23.01
C SER A 719 9.40 4.97 21.50
N SER A 720 10.11 4.09 20.82
CA SER A 720 10.02 3.88 19.38
C SER A 720 9.35 2.53 19.10
N SER A 721 8.65 2.46 17.96
CA SER A 721 8.02 1.23 17.48
C SER A 721 8.85 0.64 16.35
N TYR A 722 8.92 -0.69 16.30
CA TYR A 722 9.58 -1.40 15.20
C TYR A 722 8.86 -1.22 13.86
N ILE A 723 7.61 -0.78 13.88
CA ILE A 723 6.78 -0.43 12.72
C ILE A 723 6.19 0.95 12.94
N GLN A 724 5.96 1.68 11.84
CA GLN A 724 5.42 3.03 11.90
C GLN A 724 3.91 3.02 12.21
N LEU A 725 3.55 2.87 13.49
CA LEU A 725 2.19 2.90 14.01
C LEU A 725 2.10 3.65 15.35
N GLY A 726 0.95 4.27 15.61
CA GLY A 726 0.62 4.85 16.91
C GLY A 726 1.51 6.04 17.29
N ALA A 727 1.47 6.42 18.57
CA ALA A 727 2.26 7.51 19.13
C ALA A 727 3.69 7.05 19.47
N ALA A 728 4.45 6.70 18.43
CA ALA A 728 5.85 6.29 18.53
C ALA A 728 6.78 7.33 17.90
N TYR A 729 7.98 7.44 18.47
CA TYR A 729 8.92 8.52 18.14
C TYR A 729 10.27 7.96 17.68
N GLN A 730 11.01 8.74 16.90
CA GLN A 730 12.46 8.57 16.71
C GLN A 730 13.16 9.90 16.96
N HIS A 731 14.33 9.86 17.59
CA HIS A 731 15.11 11.07 17.80
C HIS A 731 15.71 11.54 16.47
N GLY A 732 16.08 12.82 16.43
CA GLY A 732 16.89 13.32 15.33
C GLY A 732 17.21 14.80 15.47
N VAL A 733 18.07 15.25 14.56
CA VAL A 733 18.41 16.64 14.31
C VAL A 733 18.39 16.82 12.79
N ILE A 734 17.80 17.91 12.31
CA ILE A 734 17.99 18.33 10.93
C ILE A 734 19.16 19.33 10.91
N PRO A 735 20.28 19.01 10.25
CA PRO A 735 21.45 19.88 10.19
C PRO A 735 21.10 21.29 9.68
N GLY A 736 21.53 22.32 10.42
CA GLY A 736 21.23 23.72 10.10
C GLY A 736 19.78 24.18 10.37
N VAL A 737 18.90 23.30 10.87
CA VAL A 737 17.49 23.63 11.14
C VAL A 737 17.15 23.52 12.63
N GLY A 738 17.45 22.38 13.28
CA GLY A 738 17.21 22.22 14.72
C GLY A 738 16.93 20.79 15.19
N PHE A 739 16.69 20.66 16.50
CA PHE A 739 16.44 19.39 17.18
C PHE A 739 14.94 19.12 17.38
N GLY A 740 14.60 17.85 17.64
CA GLY A 740 13.22 17.39 17.77
C GLY A 740 13.10 15.87 17.65
N TYR A 741 11.98 15.41 17.09
CA TYR A 741 11.74 13.99 16.86
C TYR A 741 10.90 13.75 15.60
N TYR A 742 11.06 12.58 15.00
CA TYR A 742 10.12 12.04 14.04
C TYR A 742 8.91 11.48 14.79
N ASN A 743 7.71 11.86 14.36
CA ASN A 743 6.46 11.34 14.91
C ASN A 743 5.77 10.45 13.87
N PHE A 744 5.56 9.18 14.19
CA PHE A 744 5.01 8.23 13.23
C PHE A 744 3.54 8.49 12.87
N GLN A 745 2.80 9.23 13.71
CA GLN A 745 1.43 9.65 13.39
C GLN A 745 1.37 10.73 12.30
N ASP A 746 2.47 11.41 12.02
CA ASP A 746 2.54 12.48 11.02
C ASP A 746 3.02 11.98 9.65
N SER A 747 3.17 10.66 9.48
CA SER A 747 3.88 10.04 8.35
C SER A 747 3.08 9.85 7.06
N ASP A 748 1.84 10.32 7.04
CA ASP A 748 0.85 10.06 5.99
C ASP A 748 0.77 8.57 5.64
N TYR A 749 0.51 7.73 6.65
CA TYR A 749 0.45 6.26 6.50
C TYR A 749 1.77 5.66 5.98
N GLN A 750 2.87 6.06 6.61
CA GLN A 750 4.21 5.51 6.36
C GLN A 750 4.84 5.87 5.02
N THR A 751 4.36 6.93 4.38
CA THR A 751 4.80 7.39 3.06
C THR A 751 5.77 8.56 3.12
N LYS A 752 5.90 9.17 4.31
CA LYS A 752 6.80 10.28 4.61
C LYS A 752 7.49 10.09 5.97
N SER A 753 8.74 10.54 6.07
CA SER A 753 9.39 10.80 7.36
C SER A 753 9.20 12.25 7.72
N VAL A 754 8.35 12.51 8.72
CA VAL A 754 8.02 13.88 9.17
C VAL A 754 8.67 14.15 10.51
N PHE A 755 9.49 15.21 10.55
CA PHE A 755 10.23 15.66 11.71
C PHE A 755 9.53 16.87 12.35
N SER A 756 9.24 16.77 13.64
CA SER A 756 8.71 17.88 14.44
C SER A 756 9.86 18.66 15.07
N VAL A 757 10.11 19.86 14.57
CA VAL A 757 11.16 20.77 15.06
C VAL A 757 10.69 21.45 16.35
N PHE A 758 11.49 21.36 17.41
CA PHE A 758 11.25 22.07 18.68
C PHE A 758 12.04 23.36 18.78
N GLY A 759 13.29 23.36 18.30
CA GLY A 759 14.09 24.57 18.34
C GLY A 759 15.58 24.38 18.16
N THR A 760 16.30 25.43 18.54
CA THR A 760 17.78 25.54 18.47
C THR A 760 18.37 26.16 19.74
N THR A 761 17.53 26.56 20.69
CA THR A 761 17.97 27.21 21.94
C THR A 761 17.91 26.26 23.13
N SER A 762 18.69 26.57 24.17
CA SER A 762 18.68 25.80 25.42
C SER A 762 17.30 25.72 26.06
N ALA A 763 16.54 26.82 26.08
CA ALA A 763 15.21 26.86 26.70
C ALA A 763 14.21 25.95 25.98
N GLU A 764 14.30 25.86 24.65
CA GLU A 764 13.49 24.94 23.85
C GLU A 764 13.87 23.49 24.10
N MET A 765 15.16 23.21 24.35
CA MET A 765 15.62 21.88 24.72
C MET A 765 15.07 21.46 26.08
N ASP A 766 15.08 22.39 27.06
CA ASP A 766 14.50 22.17 28.38
C ASP A 766 12.97 21.94 28.28
N GLY A 767 12.30 22.67 27.38
CA GLY A 767 10.90 22.45 27.01
C GLY A 767 10.64 21.06 26.41
N LEU A 768 11.45 20.62 25.45
CA LEU A 768 11.36 19.29 24.85
C LEU A 768 11.56 18.18 25.90
N ILE A 769 12.57 18.32 26.76
CA ILE A 769 12.88 17.35 27.82
C ILE A 769 11.73 17.26 28.81
N SER A 770 11.25 18.40 29.32
CA SER A 770 10.13 18.43 30.27
C SER A 770 8.79 17.96 29.66
N GLY A 771 8.65 18.04 28.33
CA GLY A 771 7.40 17.71 27.63
C GLY A 771 6.40 18.84 27.56
N ASN A 772 6.78 20.03 28.04
CA ASN A 772 5.96 21.23 27.97
C ASN A 772 6.31 22.11 26.75
N GLY A 773 7.34 21.73 25.99
CA GLY A 773 7.71 22.39 24.74
C GLY A 773 6.65 22.23 23.66
N SER A 774 6.61 23.17 22.73
CA SER A 774 5.69 23.15 21.58
C SER A 774 6.47 22.89 20.29
N VAL A 775 5.87 22.11 19.39
CA VAL A 775 6.38 21.93 18.02
C VAL A 775 6.27 23.27 17.30
N LYS A 776 7.38 23.75 16.75
CA LYS A 776 7.43 24.99 15.97
C LYS A 776 7.06 24.78 14.51
N GLU A 777 7.56 23.69 13.93
CA GLU A 777 7.36 23.35 12.53
C GLU A 777 7.39 21.84 12.34
N LYS A 778 6.66 21.35 11.34
CA LYS A 778 6.75 19.98 10.84
C LYS A 778 7.38 19.99 9.46
N ILE A 779 8.45 19.22 9.30
CA ILE A 779 9.25 19.16 8.07
C ILE A 779 9.24 17.73 7.53
N VAL A 780 8.84 17.56 6.28
CA VAL A 780 9.05 16.30 5.55
C VAL A 780 10.52 16.20 5.17
N VAL A 781 11.24 15.24 5.77
CA VAL A 781 12.66 15.02 5.49
C VAL A 781 12.84 14.19 4.22
N VAL A 782 12.01 13.15 4.06
CA VAL A 782 12.04 12.26 2.90
C VAL A 782 10.67 11.63 2.68
N SER A 783 10.36 11.30 1.42
CA SER A 783 9.09 10.76 0.97
C SER A 783 9.30 9.85 -0.24
N GLN A 784 8.30 9.01 -0.54
CA GLN A 784 8.28 8.23 -1.78
C GLN A 784 8.14 9.06 -3.07
N ASP A 785 7.74 10.34 -2.97
CA ASP A 785 7.65 11.26 -4.12
C ASP A 785 9.00 11.32 -4.86
N VAL A 786 8.94 11.31 -6.19
CA VAL A 786 10.11 11.26 -7.08
C VAL A 786 10.71 12.65 -7.32
N ALA A 787 12.00 12.65 -7.64
CA ALA A 787 12.77 13.85 -7.94
C ALA A 787 12.40 14.44 -9.29
N GLN A 788 11.61 15.52 -9.23
CA GLN A 788 11.10 16.27 -10.36
C GLN A 788 10.07 15.48 -11.17
N GLY A 789 8.80 15.75 -10.90
CA GLY A 789 7.64 15.03 -11.41
C GLY A 789 7.35 15.22 -12.89
N PHE A 790 8.35 15.51 -13.73
CA PHE A 790 8.24 15.57 -15.18
C PHE A 790 8.64 14.25 -15.87
N SER A 791 8.82 13.17 -15.12
CA SER A 791 8.98 11.84 -15.71
C SER A 791 7.63 11.17 -15.93
N VAL A 792 7.42 10.65 -17.14
CA VAL A 792 6.26 9.83 -17.50
C VAL A 792 6.66 8.37 -17.42
N TYR A 793 5.91 7.63 -16.62
CA TYR A 793 6.13 6.21 -16.35
C TYR A 793 5.11 5.38 -17.14
N PHE A 794 5.62 4.50 -18.00
CA PHE A 794 4.85 3.47 -18.68
C PHE A 794 5.03 2.18 -17.90
N THR A 795 4.12 1.91 -16.97
CA THR A 795 4.34 0.89 -15.93
C THR A 795 4.02 -0.52 -16.39
N ARG A 796 3.57 -0.71 -17.64
CA ARG A 796 3.26 -2.01 -18.23
C ARG A 796 3.56 -2.07 -19.71
N GLU A 797 3.76 -3.30 -20.20
CA GLU A 797 3.80 -3.52 -21.64
C GLU A 797 2.47 -3.17 -22.30
N VAL A 798 2.52 -2.45 -23.42
CA VAL A 798 1.32 -2.09 -24.19
C VAL A 798 1.33 -2.85 -25.51
N PRO A 799 0.34 -3.72 -25.79
CA PRO A 799 0.22 -4.36 -27.09
C PRO A 799 -0.18 -3.32 -28.14
N VAL A 800 0.53 -3.35 -29.26
CA VAL A 800 0.33 -2.44 -30.38
C VAL A 800 0.21 -3.26 -31.66
N PHE A 801 -0.94 -3.13 -32.31
CA PHE A 801 -1.14 -3.57 -33.68
C PHE A 801 -1.30 -2.32 -34.56
N LEU A 802 -0.29 -2.00 -35.36
CA LEU A 802 -0.24 -0.74 -36.10
C LEU A 802 0.44 -0.96 -37.46
N GLY A 803 -0.19 -0.51 -38.54
CA GLY A 803 0.31 -0.71 -39.90
C GLY A 803 0.47 -2.18 -40.32
N GLY A 804 -0.38 -3.07 -39.79
CA GLY A 804 -0.33 -4.52 -40.03
C GLY A 804 0.74 -5.27 -39.25
N ILE A 805 1.45 -4.62 -38.32
CA ILE A 805 2.51 -5.22 -37.50
C ILE A 805 2.06 -5.25 -36.05
N PHE A 806 2.27 -6.39 -35.39
CA PHE A 806 2.11 -6.53 -33.95
C PHE A 806 3.46 -6.37 -33.25
N ASP A 807 3.50 -5.56 -32.20
CA ASP A 807 4.62 -5.45 -31.27
C ASP A 807 4.10 -5.18 -29.85
N ARG A 808 4.99 -5.29 -28.85
CA ARG A 808 4.72 -4.93 -27.47
C ARG A 808 5.68 -3.84 -27.06
N LEU A 809 5.14 -2.68 -26.69
CA LEU A 809 5.93 -1.61 -26.11
C LEU A 809 6.39 -2.01 -24.71
N PRO A 810 7.69 -1.91 -24.39
CA PRO A 810 8.18 -2.28 -23.07
C PRO A 810 7.80 -1.26 -21.99
N ILE A 811 7.88 -1.70 -20.73
CA ILE A 811 7.91 -0.83 -19.55
C ILE A 811 9.09 0.13 -19.69
N GLN A 812 8.86 1.42 -19.49
CA GLN A 812 9.92 2.43 -19.54
C GLN A 812 9.48 3.72 -18.86
N SER A 813 10.46 4.59 -18.62
CA SER A 813 10.26 5.95 -18.11
C SER A 813 10.81 6.95 -19.13
N VAL A 814 10.11 8.05 -19.35
CA VAL A 814 10.56 9.14 -20.22
C VAL A 814 10.60 10.43 -19.41
N ASP A 815 11.78 11.00 -19.23
CA ASP A 815 11.94 12.33 -18.66
C ASP A 815 11.58 13.39 -19.70
N LEU A 816 10.55 14.20 -19.43
CA LEU A 816 10.11 15.26 -20.33
C LEU A 816 11.16 16.36 -20.52
N SER A 817 12.15 16.47 -19.63
CA SER A 817 13.29 17.40 -19.81
C SER A 817 14.11 17.09 -21.07
N THR A 818 14.11 15.82 -21.49
CA THR A 818 14.74 15.36 -22.73
C THR A 818 13.95 15.75 -23.99
N VAL A 819 12.65 16.04 -23.84
CA VAL A 819 11.76 16.51 -24.91
C VAL A 819 11.77 18.04 -24.97
N LYS A 820 11.76 18.71 -23.81
CA LYS A 820 11.85 20.17 -23.69
C LYS A 820 12.64 20.53 -22.43
N SER A 821 13.70 21.32 -22.58
CA SER A 821 14.63 21.68 -21.49
C SER A 821 13.96 22.22 -20.23
N ASN A 822 12.85 22.97 -20.36
CA ASN A 822 11.98 23.34 -19.25
C ASN A 822 10.56 22.78 -19.49
N PRO A 823 10.22 21.65 -18.86
CA PRO A 823 8.90 21.05 -19.00
C PRO A 823 7.79 21.80 -18.26
N ALA A 824 8.08 22.75 -17.38
CA ALA A 824 7.05 23.39 -16.54
C ALA A 824 5.97 24.09 -17.37
N ASN A 825 4.72 24.06 -16.87
CA ASN A 825 3.56 24.74 -17.45
C ASN A 825 3.39 24.48 -18.97
N THR A 826 3.63 23.25 -19.41
CA THR A 826 3.67 22.84 -20.82
C THR A 826 2.68 21.70 -21.07
N THR A 827 2.08 21.67 -22.27
CA THR A 827 1.32 20.51 -22.75
C THR A 827 2.18 19.72 -23.73
N PHE A 828 2.29 18.42 -23.49
CA PHE A 828 2.94 17.45 -24.38
C PHE A 828 1.88 16.52 -24.95
N TYR A 829 2.04 16.13 -26.21
CA TYR A 829 1.21 15.18 -26.93
C TYR A 829 1.93 13.84 -27.03
N LEU A 830 1.23 12.77 -26.71
CA LEU A 830 1.74 11.41 -26.68
C LEU A 830 1.21 10.61 -27.87
N TYR A 831 2.13 9.98 -28.57
CA TYR A 831 1.88 9.14 -29.74
C TYR A 831 2.52 7.77 -29.59
N ILE A 832 2.00 6.80 -30.32
CA ILE A 832 2.71 5.55 -30.62
C ILE A 832 3.05 5.53 -32.10
N GLN A 833 4.31 5.24 -32.40
CA GLN A 833 4.81 5.11 -33.77
C GLN A 833 5.39 3.71 -34.01
N MET A 834 5.09 3.13 -35.17
CA MET A 834 5.63 1.85 -35.62
C MET A 834 6.72 2.07 -36.65
N ASN A 835 7.97 1.71 -36.30
CA ASN A 835 9.05 1.64 -37.28
C ASN A 835 8.95 0.31 -38.04
N ARG A 836 8.57 0.38 -39.32
CA ARG A 836 8.36 -0.83 -40.15
C ARG A 836 9.65 -1.57 -40.50
N ASN A 837 10.79 -0.89 -40.52
CA ASN A 837 12.07 -1.52 -40.86
C ASN A 837 12.53 -2.43 -39.72
N THR A 838 12.42 -1.96 -38.49
CA THR A 838 12.75 -2.75 -37.29
C THR A 838 11.57 -3.58 -36.78
N LYS A 839 10.36 -3.31 -37.28
CA LYS A 839 9.09 -3.87 -36.78
C LYS A 839 8.89 -3.62 -35.28
N LYS A 840 9.35 -2.44 -34.81
CA LYS A 840 9.26 -2.04 -33.41
C LYS A 840 8.44 -0.79 -33.23
N ALA A 841 7.57 -0.81 -32.23
CA ALA A 841 6.82 0.34 -31.77
C ALA A 841 7.64 1.16 -30.78
N SER A 842 7.39 2.47 -30.72
CA SER A 842 7.95 3.37 -29.71
C SER A 842 6.91 4.39 -29.23
N TYR A 843 7.01 4.80 -27.96
CA TYR A 843 6.35 6.01 -27.48
C TYR A 843 7.06 7.23 -28.08
N VAL A 844 6.29 8.20 -28.52
CA VAL A 844 6.79 9.48 -29.03
C VAL A 844 6.05 10.60 -28.33
N ILE A 845 6.79 11.40 -27.56
CA ILE A 845 6.27 12.57 -26.85
C ILE A 845 6.76 13.82 -27.59
N SER A 846 5.84 14.74 -27.87
CA SER A 846 6.13 15.97 -28.62
C SER A 846 5.43 17.16 -27.98
N THR A 847 6.01 18.35 -28.11
CA THR A 847 5.33 19.62 -27.74
C THR A 847 4.42 20.13 -28.84
N GLU A 848 4.54 19.59 -30.05
CA GLU A 848 3.71 19.87 -31.22
C GLU A 848 2.88 18.65 -31.60
N THR A 849 1.72 18.88 -32.22
CA THR A 849 0.88 17.81 -32.74
C THR A 849 1.53 17.17 -33.96
N ILE A 850 1.66 15.84 -33.94
CA ILE A 850 2.08 15.02 -35.09
C ILE A 850 0.84 14.50 -35.81
N ASP A 851 0.87 14.54 -37.15
CA ASP A 851 -0.22 13.99 -37.97
C ASP A 851 -0.35 12.48 -37.79
N GLU A 852 -1.59 12.02 -37.62
CA GLU A 852 -1.89 10.60 -37.59
C GLU A 852 -1.71 9.97 -38.98
N SER A 853 -1.05 8.82 -39.02
CA SER A 853 -0.82 8.04 -40.23
C SER A 853 -0.97 6.56 -39.94
N LEU A 854 -0.94 5.65 -40.93
CA LEU A 854 -1.08 4.20 -40.67
C LEU A 854 -0.04 3.62 -39.69
N THR A 855 1.07 4.32 -39.47
CA THR A 855 2.14 3.94 -38.53
C THR A 855 2.31 4.91 -37.37
N SER A 856 1.45 5.93 -37.22
CA SER A 856 1.47 6.86 -36.09
C SER A 856 0.06 7.14 -35.58
N THR A 857 -0.14 7.01 -34.27
CA THR A 857 -1.44 7.20 -33.63
C THR A 857 -1.30 8.09 -32.40
N TYR A 858 -2.17 9.10 -32.28
CA TYR A 858 -2.28 9.92 -31.07
C TYR A 858 -2.98 9.12 -29.97
N ILE A 859 -2.38 9.07 -28.79
CA ILE A 859 -2.95 8.29 -27.67
C ILE A 859 -3.27 9.14 -26.45
N GLY A 860 -2.89 10.42 -26.42
CA GLY A 860 -3.18 11.26 -25.27
C GLY A 860 -2.28 12.47 -25.12
N LYS A 861 -2.41 13.16 -23.99
CA LYS A 861 -1.60 14.33 -23.65
C LYS A 861 -1.17 14.30 -22.18
N ILE A 862 -0.07 14.99 -21.92
CA ILE A 862 0.49 15.22 -20.59
C ILE A 862 0.51 16.73 -20.35
N VAL A 863 -0.03 17.18 -19.23
CA VAL A 863 -0.03 18.59 -18.84
C VAL A 863 0.79 18.73 -17.57
N THR A 864 1.77 19.61 -17.61
CA THR A 864 2.67 19.90 -16.49
C THR A 864 2.32 21.22 -15.82
N GLY A 865 2.54 21.30 -14.51
CA GLY A 865 2.50 22.53 -13.72
C GLY A 865 3.90 23.08 -13.47
N THR A 866 4.05 23.86 -12.39
CA THR A 866 5.33 24.50 -12.04
C THR A 866 6.42 23.50 -11.63
N SER A 867 6.05 22.38 -10.98
CA SER A 867 7.00 21.45 -10.36
C SER A 867 6.84 19.97 -10.78
N GLY A 868 5.85 19.63 -11.61
CA GLY A 868 5.61 18.25 -12.05
C GLY A 868 4.46 18.11 -13.04
N ILE A 869 4.07 16.87 -13.33
CA ILE A 869 2.92 16.52 -14.16
C ILE A 869 1.65 16.71 -13.35
N ASN A 870 0.76 17.59 -13.83
CA ASN A 870 -0.55 17.83 -13.22
C ASN A 870 -1.56 16.76 -13.64
N SER A 871 -1.49 16.32 -14.91
CA SER A 871 -2.42 15.33 -15.45
C SER A 871 -1.83 14.59 -16.63
N ILE A 872 -2.17 13.31 -16.75
CA ILE A 872 -1.98 12.51 -17.96
C ILE A 872 -3.35 12.01 -18.38
N ASP A 873 -3.72 12.29 -19.61
CA ASP A 873 -4.96 11.81 -20.22
C ASP A 873 -4.59 10.95 -21.41
N THR A 874 -4.85 9.64 -21.32
CA THR A 874 -4.55 8.68 -22.37
C THR A 874 -5.73 7.78 -22.65
N GLU A 875 -5.93 7.46 -23.93
CA GLU A 875 -6.96 6.55 -24.39
C GLU A 875 -6.36 5.39 -25.18
N LYS A 876 -6.97 4.22 -25.03
CA LYS A 876 -6.75 3.11 -25.95
C LYS A 876 -7.42 3.41 -27.27
N VAL A 877 -6.78 3.03 -28.37
CA VAL A 877 -7.26 3.39 -29.71
C VAL A 877 -7.58 2.13 -30.49
N THR A 878 -8.82 2.03 -30.99
CA THR A 878 -9.14 1.24 -32.18
C THR A 878 -9.42 2.20 -33.31
N ARG A 879 -8.84 1.97 -34.48
CA ARG A 879 -9.16 2.74 -35.68
C ARG A 879 -9.10 1.90 -36.94
N PHE A 880 -9.85 2.35 -37.93
CA PHE A 880 -9.75 1.89 -39.31
C PHE A 880 -9.07 3.00 -40.13
N LEU A 881 -7.93 2.70 -40.76
CA LEU A 881 -6.99 3.67 -41.30
C LEU A 881 -6.57 4.67 -40.21
N THR A 882 -6.89 5.94 -40.38
CA THR A 882 -6.73 7.02 -39.40
C THR A 882 -8.05 7.41 -38.73
N TYR A 883 -9.17 6.75 -39.06
CA TYR A 883 -10.50 7.09 -38.56
C TYR A 883 -10.89 6.25 -37.34
N ARG A 884 -11.34 6.91 -36.27
CA ARG A 884 -11.71 6.25 -35.01
C ARG A 884 -13.22 6.02 -34.95
N PRO A 885 -13.72 4.81 -34.62
CA PRO A 885 -15.11 4.66 -34.21
C PRO A 885 -15.37 5.54 -32.98
N SER A 886 -16.44 6.33 -33.01
CA SER A 886 -16.83 7.15 -31.86
C SER A 886 -18.33 7.36 -31.81
N THR A 887 -18.88 7.39 -30.61
CA THR A 887 -20.28 7.74 -30.33
C THR A 887 -20.48 9.24 -30.17
N THR A 888 -19.38 9.99 -30.05
CA THR A 888 -19.32 11.46 -29.94
C THR A 888 -18.62 12.05 -31.17
N LYS A 889 -19.11 13.20 -31.64
CA LYS A 889 -18.49 13.90 -32.76
C LYS A 889 -17.08 14.38 -32.39
N ARG A 890 -16.04 13.77 -32.98
CA ARG A 890 -14.63 14.19 -32.83
C ARG A 890 -13.86 14.01 -34.13
N GLY A 891 -13.29 15.09 -34.67
CA GLY A 891 -12.42 15.07 -35.86
C GLY A 891 -12.88 14.12 -36.97
N SER A 892 -11.94 13.33 -37.50
CA SER A 892 -12.15 12.28 -38.51
C SER A 892 -12.67 10.96 -37.89
N ALA A 893 -13.71 11.00 -37.07
CA ALA A 893 -14.31 9.78 -36.49
C ALA A 893 -15.31 9.10 -37.43
N ILE A 894 -15.33 7.77 -37.42
CA ILE A 894 -16.42 6.96 -37.97
C ILE A 894 -17.57 6.96 -36.97
N PRO A 895 -18.80 7.28 -37.39
CA PRO A 895 -19.96 7.14 -36.53
C PRO A 895 -20.17 5.73 -36.01
N ALA A 896 -20.27 5.59 -34.70
CA ALA A 896 -20.60 4.35 -34.03
C ALA A 896 -21.80 4.53 -33.09
N SER A 897 -22.68 3.53 -33.04
CA SER A 897 -23.77 3.43 -32.06
C SER A 897 -23.39 2.44 -30.97
N THR A 898 -23.82 2.68 -29.73
CA THR A 898 -23.78 1.66 -28.67
C THR A 898 -25.02 0.76 -28.75
N GLY A 899 -24.88 -0.54 -28.44
CA GLY A 899 -25.98 -1.51 -28.38
C GLY A 899 -25.63 -2.90 -28.93
N VAL A 900 -26.50 -3.88 -28.72
CA VAL A 900 -26.48 -5.17 -29.43
C VAL A 900 -27.21 -5.03 -30.77
N PRO A 901 -26.85 -5.81 -31.82
CA PRO A 901 -27.47 -5.70 -33.15
C PRO A 901 -29.00 -5.82 -33.16
N SER A 902 -29.57 -6.42 -32.13
CA SER A 902 -31.01 -6.66 -31.95
C SER A 902 -31.74 -5.62 -31.09
N GLY A 903 -31.06 -4.60 -30.55
CA GLY A 903 -31.64 -3.63 -29.60
C GLY A 903 -31.63 -2.18 -30.10
N PRO A 904 -32.38 -1.27 -29.45
CA PRO A 904 -32.33 0.15 -29.75
C PRO A 904 -30.97 0.74 -29.33
N GLY A 905 -30.23 1.28 -30.30
CA GLY A 905 -28.94 1.93 -30.06
C GLY A 905 -29.03 3.46 -29.99
N THR A 906 -28.08 4.09 -29.32
CA THR A 906 -27.99 5.55 -29.27
C THR A 906 -27.25 6.05 -30.52
N ARG A 907 -27.89 6.91 -31.31
CA ARG A 907 -27.25 7.58 -32.47
C ARG A 907 -26.36 8.72 -31.99
N TRP A 908 -25.43 9.13 -32.84
CA TRP A 908 -24.68 10.38 -32.71
C TRP A 908 -25.58 11.52 -32.21
N LYS A 909 -25.18 12.16 -31.10
CA LYS A 909 -25.71 13.46 -30.67
C LYS A 909 -24.78 14.57 -31.13
#